data_AF-A0A2N2BX99-F1
#
_entry.id   AF-A0A2N2BX99-F1
#
_cell.length_a   1.000
_cell.length_b   1.000
_cell.length_c   1.000
_cell.angle_alpha   90.00
_cell.angle_beta   90.00
_cell.angle_gamma   90.00
#
_symmetry.space_group_name_H-M   'P 1'
#
loop_
_entity.id
_entity.type
_entity.pdbx_description
1 polymer ?
#
loop_
_entity_poly.entity_id
_entity_poly.type
_entity_poly.pdbx_seq_one_letter_code
_entity_poly.pdbx_strand_id
1 'polypeptide(L)'
;MRAFNRFHGLIAKLLVVAMLLVLVLPLSAPLQLVSQGSTATLITSNTVWKYRQDNIDPAIGTQGMIIAGLRNGWTMPASPHMLVHNTQIYDGGYNDSAWLSAQGPFGFKIGSSTHLDCRTYLTQNVTGSSARIPTYFFRTTFTVSDLSSYSQLFYKLRFDDAVIIYINGVEVGRHNTPTSGYSQNLQYGAISAAGTYIEDAKTMTDISMLREGVNTIAVELHQSASDSSDIYFNFMELSLGRIEELKAITVTPGSNESMLNFAWLSLSSSTGKVEISDGSSTKTFLMNETAEIGPTGLYTNRVTVTDLLPDTIYTYKVGNGTVWSDSYTITTGSTESFGFLFAGDPQIGSSNLTNDVVRWNTTITRSLTFLGRVDFLISAGDQVEVASNEIQYDGYFSPDLLKNIPVATSVGNHDVAVNYKHHFNLPNHDATKGNTIAGGNYYFTYNNVLFMMLNMNNTSAAGHKLFMENAIAANPDAKWRIVVFHQTIYSVALHSIADQTIKNRSSLVPVFDALDIDIVLMGHDHCYTRSYQMKGNQIQNEQTINNKGQLVDPTGIIYLTANSSSGSKYYAIRNQEFVYSALSLQLNVPTISKIDMTADTFTFNTYRIDTMQLIDTYSILKNDVINRAPLKTALDIANLKDLTIYTKVSADAYETAILAAQAIYDDENATQAEINAAVNALQAAAGNLVLKPSKKLLTELIIKAEDLIEERYTAESFEAITAPLIHAQTVAEAGDATKEQIDVAYNDLLTAISALQLIDSPEMQALENAITLAESVDINNYYDSYKQAFIDSLTAAKEALISGNLTFVEISGLTQKLTADFNALIPLPDKESLQTLVNQCLAVNKALYTDNSVSTFNDALTAAEFALTAENSQAQVNEAYNALYQAYTSLVLKDITIPVPGDAGMSWYIIFMVIFTGTFILISVKRKRALL
;
A
#
# COMPACT_ATOMS: atom_id res chain seq x y z
N MET A 1 9.56 -60.49 -16.65
CA MET A 1 9.13 -60.46 -18.05
C MET A 1 8.27 -59.23 -18.31
N ARG A 2 8.80 -58.05 -18.02
CA ARG A 2 8.03 -56.90 -17.52
C ARG A 2 8.10 -55.80 -18.60
N ALA A 3 7.04 -55.19 -19.11
CA ALA A 3 5.66 -55.04 -18.65
C ALA A 3 4.75 -54.90 -19.90
N PHE A 4 3.95 -55.91 -20.25
CA PHE A 4 2.53 -56.04 -19.90
C PHE A 4 2.06 -55.21 -18.69
N ASN A 5 0.90 -54.57 -18.91
CA ASN A 5 -0.10 -54.09 -17.95
C ASN A 5 -0.19 -52.58 -17.69
N ARG A 6 -1.41 -52.10 -17.98
CA ARG A 6 -2.16 -50.98 -17.38
C ARG A 6 -1.98 -49.61 -18.03
N PHE A 7 -2.74 -49.39 -19.10
CA PHE A 7 -3.52 -48.16 -19.24
C PHE A 7 -5.01 -48.53 -19.27
N HIS A 8 -5.54 -48.85 -18.09
CA HIS A 8 -6.96 -48.69 -17.75
C HIS A 8 -6.96 -47.90 -16.44
N GLY A 9 -7.61 -46.75 -16.46
CA GLY A 9 -7.81 -45.92 -15.28
C GLY A 9 -7.16 -44.54 -15.36
N LEU A 10 -7.54 -43.73 -16.35
CA LEU A 10 -7.84 -42.31 -16.11
C LEU A 10 -8.74 -41.72 -17.21
N ILE A 11 -9.80 -42.44 -17.59
CA ILE A 11 -11.03 -41.80 -18.06
C ILE A 11 -11.79 -41.43 -16.79
N ALA A 12 -11.36 -40.34 -16.16
CA ALA A 12 -12.09 -39.52 -15.18
C ALA A 12 -11.19 -38.32 -14.76
N LYS A 13 -11.66 -37.09 -15.08
CA LYS A 13 -11.11 -35.73 -14.77
C LYS A 13 -9.95 -35.30 -15.69
N LEU A 14 -9.93 -34.18 -16.43
CA LEU A 14 -10.64 -32.88 -16.51
C LEU A 14 -10.50 -32.43 -18.00
N LEU A 15 -11.49 -31.98 -18.77
CA LEU A 15 -12.34 -30.78 -18.65
C LEU A 15 -11.55 -29.47 -18.42
N VAL A 16 -11.62 -28.59 -19.43
CA VAL A 16 -11.33 -27.14 -19.46
C VAL A 16 -9.94 -26.73 -20.01
N VAL A 17 -9.99 -25.68 -20.85
CA VAL A 17 -8.92 -24.84 -21.43
C VAL A 17 -8.30 -25.39 -22.75
N ALA A 18 -8.34 -24.75 -23.92
CA ALA A 18 -8.80 -23.43 -24.32
C ALA A 18 -9.24 -23.47 -25.80
N MET A 19 -10.42 -22.91 -26.05
CA MET A 19 -10.87 -22.38 -27.34
C MET A 19 -11.39 -20.97 -27.02
N LEU A 20 -11.19 -20.03 -27.95
CA LEU A 20 -11.51 -18.59 -27.95
C LEU A 20 -10.38 -17.62 -27.55
N LEU A 21 -9.76 -17.02 -28.58
CA LEU A 21 -9.47 -15.58 -28.57
C LEU A 21 -9.82 -15.00 -29.95
N VAL A 22 -11.05 -14.48 -30.07
CA VAL A 22 -11.50 -13.54 -31.10
C VAL A 22 -12.28 -12.46 -30.34
N LEU A 23 -12.11 -11.19 -30.77
CA LEU A 23 -12.77 -9.97 -30.28
C LEU A 23 -12.25 -9.38 -28.95
N VAL A 24 -11.27 -8.48 -29.04
CA VAL A 24 -11.17 -7.35 -28.11
C VAL A 24 -11.98 -6.19 -28.72
N LEU A 25 -13.29 -6.24 -28.52
CA LEU A 25 -14.04 -5.01 -28.25
C LEU A 25 -13.46 -4.42 -26.95
N PRO A 26 -13.55 -3.10 -26.69
CA PRO A 26 -13.30 -2.62 -25.36
C PRO A 26 -14.32 -3.33 -24.47
N LEU A 27 -13.85 -4.36 -23.74
CA LEU A 27 -14.42 -4.71 -22.46
C LEU A 27 -14.24 -3.43 -21.66
N SER A 28 -15.24 -2.55 -21.77
CA SER A 28 -15.84 -1.99 -20.58
C SER A 28 -15.91 -3.16 -19.62
N ALA A 29 -14.89 -3.27 -18.76
CA ALA A 29 -15.09 -3.90 -17.48
C ALA A 29 -16.42 -3.30 -17.01
N PRO A 30 -17.41 -4.12 -16.60
CA PRO A 30 -18.47 -3.52 -15.82
C PRO A 30 -17.71 -2.76 -14.73
N LEU A 31 -17.89 -1.45 -14.66
CA LEU A 31 -17.61 -0.76 -13.41
C LEU A 31 -18.34 -1.61 -12.38
N GLN A 32 -17.60 -2.36 -11.57
CA GLN A 32 -18.12 -2.91 -10.33
C GLN A 32 -18.26 -1.72 -9.37
N LEU A 33 -19.07 -0.75 -9.77
CA LEU A 33 -19.99 -0.04 -8.89
C LEU A 33 -20.85 -1.18 -8.32
N VAL A 34 -20.81 -1.54 -7.04
CA VAL A 34 -20.96 -0.66 -5.88
C VAL A 34 -20.47 -1.39 -4.62
N SER A 35 -19.44 -0.88 -3.92
CA SER A 35 -19.39 -1.01 -2.46
C SER A 35 -20.15 0.19 -1.91
N GLN A 36 -21.16 -0.09 -1.08
CA GLN A 36 -22.04 0.95 -0.57
C GLN A 36 -21.29 1.78 0.49
N GLY A 37 -20.92 3.01 0.16
CA GLY A 37 -20.69 4.05 1.17
C GLY A 37 -21.99 4.36 1.92
N SER A 38 -21.94 5.28 2.91
CA SER A 38 -23.07 5.68 3.78
C SER A 38 -24.45 5.25 3.27
N THR A 39 -25.03 4.23 3.90
CA THR A 39 -26.30 3.64 3.48
C THR A 39 -27.45 4.18 4.33
N ALA A 40 -28.55 4.56 3.67
CA ALA A 40 -29.80 4.81 4.36
C ALA A 40 -30.78 3.67 4.07
N THR A 41 -31.02 2.80 5.05
CA THR A 41 -32.03 1.74 4.92
C THR A 41 -33.42 2.36 4.99
N LEU A 42 -34.22 2.16 3.94
CA LEU A 42 -35.56 2.71 3.78
C LEU A 42 -36.66 1.68 4.06
N ILE A 43 -36.45 0.43 3.64
CA ILE A 43 -37.42 -0.68 3.78
C ILE A 43 -36.66 -1.93 4.24
N THR A 44 -37.29 -2.73 5.10
CA THR A 44 -36.78 -4.02 5.56
C THR A 44 -37.86 -5.10 5.47
N SER A 45 -37.52 -6.36 5.77
CA SER A 45 -38.53 -7.44 5.89
C SER A 45 -39.60 -7.19 6.94
N ASN A 46 -39.40 -6.23 7.86
CA ASN A 46 -40.41 -5.85 8.88
C ASN A 46 -41.29 -4.67 8.44
N THR A 47 -41.10 -4.12 7.24
CA THR A 47 -41.94 -3.04 6.74
C THR A 47 -43.38 -3.49 6.59
N VAL A 48 -44.31 -2.65 7.03
CA VAL A 48 -45.75 -2.86 6.85
C VAL A 48 -46.11 -2.51 5.41
N TRP A 49 -46.79 -3.43 4.73
CA TRP A 49 -47.30 -3.26 3.39
C TRP A 49 -48.81 -3.18 3.41
N LYS A 50 -49.35 -2.25 2.62
CA LYS A 50 -50.72 -2.34 2.15
C LYS A 50 -50.79 -3.30 0.98
N TYR A 51 -51.78 -4.17 0.94
CA TYR A 51 -51.89 -5.18 -0.10
C TYR A 51 -53.32 -5.52 -0.51
N ARG A 52 -53.45 -6.05 -1.72
CA ARG A 52 -54.73 -6.39 -2.35
C ARG A 52 -54.72 -7.83 -2.87
N GLN A 53 -55.81 -8.54 -2.59
CA GLN A 53 -56.00 -9.97 -2.85
C GLN A 53 -57.48 -10.31 -3.13
N ASP A 54 -58.22 -9.39 -3.73
CA ASP A 54 -59.66 -9.53 -4.01
C ASP A 54 -59.95 -9.80 -5.49
N ASN A 55 -58.91 -10.03 -6.31
CA ASN A 55 -59.00 -10.19 -7.75
C ASN A 55 -59.67 -8.99 -8.47
N ILE A 56 -59.41 -7.78 -7.97
CA ILE A 56 -59.85 -6.54 -8.61
C ILE A 56 -58.62 -5.72 -9.01
N ASP A 57 -58.58 -5.29 -10.26
CA ASP A 57 -57.47 -4.49 -10.79
C ASP A 57 -57.46 -3.10 -10.09
N PRO A 58 -56.38 -2.73 -9.41
CA PRO A 58 -56.28 -1.46 -8.70
C PRO A 58 -56.25 -0.24 -9.63
N ALA A 59 -55.96 -0.42 -10.92
CA ALA A 59 -56.02 0.66 -11.91
C ALA A 59 -57.46 1.04 -12.28
N ILE A 60 -58.45 0.18 -12.02
CA ILE A 60 -59.85 0.44 -12.33
C ILE A 60 -60.33 1.67 -11.55
N GLY A 61 -60.82 2.67 -12.28
CA GLY A 61 -61.28 3.94 -11.71
C GLY A 61 -60.17 4.97 -11.45
N THR A 62 -58.90 4.64 -11.72
CA THR A 62 -57.81 5.63 -11.65
C THR A 62 -57.88 6.59 -12.82
N GLN A 63 -57.55 7.85 -12.57
CA GLN A 63 -57.59 8.89 -13.59
C GLN A 63 -56.56 8.62 -14.71
N GLY A 64 -55.42 8.00 -14.38
CA GLY A 64 -54.43 7.54 -15.37
C GLY A 64 -54.95 6.46 -16.31
N MET A 65 -55.74 5.50 -15.82
CA MET A 65 -56.39 4.49 -16.67
C MET A 65 -57.50 5.12 -17.52
N ILE A 66 -58.28 6.06 -16.96
CA ILE A 66 -59.39 6.72 -17.66
C ILE A 66 -58.92 7.66 -18.77
N ILE A 67 -57.79 8.36 -18.57
CA ILE A 67 -57.32 9.42 -19.48
C ILE A 67 -56.27 8.91 -20.48
N ALA A 68 -55.39 7.99 -20.06
CA ALA A 68 -54.23 7.58 -20.85
C ALA A 68 -54.07 6.06 -20.97
N GLY A 69 -55.03 5.26 -20.49
CA GLY A 69 -54.92 3.80 -20.49
C GLY A 69 -53.77 3.26 -19.63
N LEU A 70 -53.25 4.07 -18.70
CA LEU A 70 -52.10 3.72 -17.86
C LEU A 70 -52.51 2.72 -16.80
N ARG A 71 -52.01 1.48 -16.93
CA ARG A 71 -52.31 0.37 -16.02
C ARG A 71 -51.57 0.47 -14.69
N ASN A 72 -50.51 1.27 -14.59
CA ASN A 72 -49.72 1.48 -13.38
C ASN A 72 -50.16 2.71 -12.55
N GLY A 73 -51.29 3.36 -12.85
CA GLY A 73 -51.71 4.59 -12.15
C GLY A 73 -51.89 4.44 -10.62
N TRP A 74 -52.07 3.21 -10.12
CA TRP A 74 -52.17 2.89 -8.71
C TRP A 74 -50.83 2.90 -7.95
N THR A 75 -49.70 2.92 -8.66
CA THR A 75 -48.34 2.92 -8.07
C THR A 75 -47.82 4.32 -7.76
N MET A 76 -48.56 5.35 -8.16
CA MET A 76 -48.30 6.77 -7.92
C MET A 76 -48.40 7.14 -6.43
N PRO A 77 -47.67 8.15 -5.92
CA PRO A 77 -47.77 8.58 -4.54
C PRO A 77 -49.10 9.27 -4.20
N ALA A 78 -49.43 9.36 -2.90
CA ALA A 78 -50.58 10.10 -2.40
C ALA A 78 -50.27 11.62 -2.34
N SER A 79 -50.76 12.40 -3.33
CA SER A 79 -50.76 13.89 -3.38
C SER A 79 -49.42 14.62 -3.66
N PRO A 80 -49.51 15.87 -4.19
CA PRO A 80 -49.68 16.14 -5.62
C PRO A 80 -48.32 16.51 -6.27
N HIS A 81 -48.35 16.79 -7.57
CA HIS A 81 -47.21 17.12 -8.46
C HIS A 81 -46.59 15.91 -9.16
N MET A 82 -47.17 15.57 -10.32
CA MET A 82 -46.41 15.05 -11.45
C MET A 82 -46.52 16.06 -12.60
N LEU A 83 -45.38 16.48 -13.13
CA LEU A 83 -45.27 17.13 -14.41
C LEU A 83 -45.00 16.05 -15.46
N VAL A 84 -45.94 15.82 -16.38
CA VAL A 84 -45.66 15.08 -17.61
C VAL A 84 -46.24 15.89 -18.78
N HIS A 85 -45.37 16.31 -19.68
CA HIS A 85 -45.66 16.96 -20.98
C HIS A 85 -46.58 18.20 -20.93
N ASN A 86 -45.97 19.33 -20.54
CA ASN A 86 -46.24 20.71 -20.98
C ASN A 86 -47.68 21.19 -21.30
N THR A 87 -48.78 20.64 -20.75
CA THR A 87 -50.09 21.36 -20.75
C THR A 87 -51.20 20.91 -19.79
N GLN A 88 -51.09 19.83 -18.99
CA GLN A 88 -52.14 19.54 -17.98
C GLN A 88 -51.59 19.04 -16.63
N ILE A 89 -52.04 19.68 -15.55
CA ILE A 89 -51.81 19.30 -14.14
C ILE A 89 -52.91 18.32 -13.75
N TYR A 90 -52.56 17.12 -13.28
CA TYR A 90 -53.51 16.15 -12.72
C TYR A 90 -53.41 16.15 -11.18
N ASP A 91 -54.53 16.42 -10.53
CA ASP A 91 -54.71 16.34 -9.08
C ASP A 91 -55.35 14.99 -8.73
N GLY A 92 -54.71 14.21 -7.86
CA GLY A 92 -55.26 12.95 -7.36
C GLY A 92 -54.21 11.90 -7.03
N GLY A 93 -53.72 11.88 -5.79
CA GLY A 93 -52.99 10.73 -5.27
C GLY A 93 -53.84 9.45 -5.23
N TYR A 94 -53.23 8.27 -5.34
CA TYR A 94 -53.98 7.01 -5.22
C TYR A 94 -54.34 6.70 -3.76
N ASN A 95 -55.64 6.57 -3.48
CA ASN A 95 -56.15 6.24 -2.16
C ASN A 95 -56.25 4.71 -1.96
N ASP A 96 -55.36 4.18 -1.13
CA ASP A 96 -55.31 2.77 -0.73
C ASP A 96 -55.78 2.55 0.73
N SER A 97 -56.58 3.46 1.29
CA SER A 97 -57.11 3.32 2.66
C SER A 97 -57.96 2.06 2.85
N ALA A 98 -58.58 1.54 1.78
CA ALA A 98 -59.38 0.32 1.80
C ALA A 98 -58.56 -0.98 1.65
N TRP A 99 -57.25 -0.90 1.43
CA TRP A 99 -56.40 -2.08 1.26
C TRP A 99 -56.11 -2.73 2.62
N LEU A 100 -55.86 -4.05 2.60
CA LEU A 100 -55.40 -4.76 3.78
C LEU A 100 -53.99 -4.30 4.15
N SER A 101 -53.59 -4.45 5.42
CA SER A 101 -52.27 -4.01 5.91
C SER A 101 -51.66 -5.08 6.80
N ALA A 102 -50.43 -5.50 6.49
CA ALA A 102 -49.69 -6.49 7.27
C ALA A 102 -48.18 -6.42 6.99
N GLN A 103 -47.38 -7.14 7.78
CA GLN A 103 -45.94 -7.32 7.51
C GLN A 103 -45.70 -8.60 6.71
N GLY A 104 -44.70 -8.59 5.84
CA GLY A 104 -44.22 -9.80 5.18
C GLY A 104 -43.41 -10.71 6.12
N PRO A 105 -42.92 -11.86 5.62
CA PRO A 105 -43.16 -12.39 4.27
C PRO A 105 -44.62 -12.80 4.03
N PHE A 106 -45.09 -12.63 2.80
CA PHE A 106 -46.42 -12.98 2.34
C PHE A 106 -46.40 -14.28 1.54
N GLY A 107 -47.43 -15.12 1.63
CA GLY A 107 -47.54 -16.28 0.75
C GLY A 107 -48.61 -17.30 1.11
N PHE A 108 -48.65 -18.39 0.35
CA PHE A 108 -49.40 -19.61 0.68
C PHE A 108 -48.76 -20.81 -0.04
N LYS A 109 -49.08 -22.04 0.41
CA LYS A 109 -48.79 -23.29 -0.31
C LYS A 109 -49.90 -24.33 -0.10
N ILE A 110 -50.29 -25.05 -1.14
CA ILE A 110 -51.27 -26.15 -1.03
C ILE A 110 -50.69 -27.29 -0.20
N GLY A 111 -51.49 -27.82 0.73
CA GLY A 111 -51.11 -28.99 1.53
C GLY A 111 -50.12 -28.71 2.66
N SER A 112 -49.69 -27.46 2.85
CA SER A 112 -48.90 -27.06 4.02
C SER A 112 -49.17 -25.61 4.40
N SER A 113 -49.57 -25.39 5.64
CA SER A 113 -49.65 -24.05 6.23
C SER A 113 -48.30 -23.53 6.74
N THR A 114 -47.20 -24.30 6.65
CA THR A 114 -45.93 -23.98 7.34
C THR A 114 -44.69 -24.02 6.44
N HIS A 115 -44.82 -24.21 5.13
CA HIS A 115 -43.67 -24.54 4.27
C HIS A 115 -42.85 -23.35 3.75
N LEU A 116 -43.26 -22.14 4.10
CA LEU A 116 -42.59 -20.89 3.78
C LEU A 116 -42.57 -20.11 5.10
N ASP A 117 -41.50 -19.39 5.42
CA ASP A 117 -41.40 -18.55 6.63
C ASP A 117 -42.33 -17.31 6.54
N CYS A 118 -43.57 -17.51 6.10
CA CYS A 118 -44.61 -16.50 5.88
C CYS A 118 -45.17 -16.04 7.22
N ARG A 119 -45.17 -14.72 7.42
CA ARG A 119 -45.86 -14.07 8.53
C ARG A 119 -47.32 -13.78 8.19
N THR A 120 -47.60 -13.51 6.92
CA THR A 120 -48.94 -13.18 6.44
C THR A 120 -49.37 -14.14 5.34
N TYR A 121 -50.49 -14.83 5.56
CA TYR A 121 -51.06 -15.76 4.59
C TYR A 121 -51.98 -15.05 3.59
N LEU A 122 -51.80 -15.35 2.31
CA LEU A 122 -52.61 -14.78 1.22
C LEU A 122 -53.81 -15.68 0.86
N THR A 123 -54.91 -15.06 0.47
CA THR A 123 -56.10 -15.73 -0.07
C THR A 123 -55.76 -16.34 -1.42
N GLN A 124 -56.02 -17.64 -1.57
CA GLN A 124 -55.55 -18.39 -2.74
C GLN A 124 -56.45 -18.25 -3.96
N ASN A 125 -57.78 -18.24 -3.74
CA ASN A 125 -58.77 -18.45 -4.79
C ASN A 125 -59.60 -17.21 -5.05
N VAL A 126 -59.97 -17.03 -6.30
CA VAL A 126 -61.04 -16.09 -6.66
C VAL A 126 -62.35 -16.54 -6.03
N THR A 127 -63.07 -15.62 -5.39
CA THR A 127 -64.34 -15.91 -4.72
C THR A 127 -65.31 -16.62 -5.67
N GLY A 128 -65.78 -17.82 -5.27
CA GLY A 128 -66.71 -18.63 -6.06
C GLY A 128 -66.07 -19.42 -7.22
N SER A 129 -64.74 -19.49 -7.29
CA SER A 129 -63.98 -20.23 -8.31
C SER A 129 -62.89 -21.10 -7.69
N SER A 130 -62.48 -22.16 -8.41
CA SER A 130 -61.29 -22.94 -8.07
C SER A 130 -59.99 -22.34 -8.61
N ALA A 131 -60.08 -21.30 -9.47
CA ALA A 131 -58.94 -20.60 -10.03
C ALA A 131 -58.24 -19.74 -8.97
N ARG A 132 -56.91 -19.66 -9.06
CA ARG A 132 -56.09 -18.81 -8.19
C ARG A 132 -56.32 -17.33 -8.45
N ILE A 133 -55.89 -16.48 -7.53
CA ILE A 133 -55.81 -15.05 -7.81
C ILE A 133 -54.63 -14.82 -8.76
N PRO A 134 -54.82 -14.21 -9.95
CA PRO A 134 -53.74 -14.06 -10.93
C PRO A 134 -52.59 -13.18 -10.45
N THR A 135 -52.92 -12.09 -9.75
CA THR A 135 -51.95 -11.08 -9.33
C THR A 135 -52.30 -10.52 -7.96
N TYR A 136 -51.30 -10.35 -7.12
CA TYR A 136 -51.38 -9.64 -5.85
C TYR A 136 -50.66 -8.30 -5.96
N PHE A 137 -51.23 -7.27 -5.34
CA PHE A 137 -50.71 -5.91 -5.41
C PHE A 137 -50.25 -5.45 -4.03
N PHE A 138 -49.07 -4.85 -3.94
CA PHE A 138 -48.50 -4.36 -2.69
C PHE A 138 -48.08 -2.90 -2.84
N ARG A 139 -48.24 -2.10 -1.78
CA ARG A 139 -47.77 -0.72 -1.68
C ARG A 139 -47.28 -0.41 -0.28
N THR A 140 -46.26 0.44 -0.18
CA THR A 140 -45.88 1.09 1.07
C THR A 140 -45.19 2.42 0.77
N THR A 141 -44.93 3.20 1.82
CA THR A 141 -44.28 4.51 1.72
C THR A 141 -42.98 4.54 2.50
N PHE A 142 -42.03 5.33 2.03
CA PHE A 142 -40.77 5.62 2.72
C PHE A 142 -40.40 7.09 2.55
N THR A 143 -39.57 7.62 3.44
CA THR A 143 -39.18 9.04 3.43
C THR A 143 -37.71 9.18 3.09
N VAL A 144 -37.40 10.13 2.20
CA VAL A 144 -36.02 10.52 1.87
C VAL A 144 -35.82 11.96 2.34
N SER A 145 -34.88 12.18 3.25
CA SER A 145 -34.68 13.51 3.86
C SER A 145 -33.83 14.47 3.02
N ASP A 146 -32.82 13.93 2.34
CA ASP A 146 -31.88 14.67 1.47
C ASP A 146 -31.47 13.74 0.33
N LEU A 147 -31.79 14.10 -0.91
CA LEU A 147 -31.41 13.30 -2.09
C LEU A 147 -30.01 13.62 -2.59
N SER A 148 -29.47 14.81 -2.30
CA SER A 148 -28.18 15.26 -2.82
C SER A 148 -26.99 14.45 -2.29
N SER A 149 -27.17 13.79 -1.15
CA SER A 149 -26.18 12.90 -0.52
C SER A 149 -26.09 11.51 -1.14
N TYR A 150 -26.96 11.16 -2.11
CA TYR A 150 -27.05 9.82 -2.67
C TYR A 150 -26.98 9.84 -4.19
N SER A 151 -26.43 8.78 -4.77
CA SER A 151 -26.37 8.57 -6.22
C SER A 151 -26.82 7.18 -6.64
N GLN A 152 -27.27 6.36 -5.68
CA GLN A 152 -27.67 4.98 -5.92
C GLN A 152 -28.86 4.56 -5.07
N LEU A 153 -29.65 3.63 -5.62
CA LEU A 153 -30.73 2.93 -4.95
C LEU A 153 -30.53 1.43 -5.10
N PHE A 154 -30.50 0.72 -3.98
CA PHE A 154 -30.41 -0.73 -3.92
C PHE A 154 -31.73 -1.34 -3.45
N TYR A 155 -32.14 -2.45 -4.06
CA TYR A 155 -33.20 -3.29 -3.52
C TYR A 155 -32.79 -4.76 -3.49
N LYS A 156 -33.39 -5.50 -2.55
CA LYS A 156 -33.32 -6.96 -2.46
C LYS A 156 -34.70 -7.53 -2.09
N LEU A 157 -35.14 -8.56 -2.80
CA LEU A 157 -36.41 -9.24 -2.54
C LEU A 157 -36.39 -10.73 -2.90
N ARG A 158 -37.36 -11.47 -2.37
CA ARG A 158 -37.71 -12.82 -2.78
C ARG A 158 -39.16 -12.86 -3.26
N PHE A 159 -39.42 -13.56 -4.34
CA PHE A 159 -40.76 -13.76 -4.89
C PHE A 159 -40.85 -15.14 -5.54
N ASP A 160 -42.04 -15.69 -5.72
CA ASP A 160 -42.22 -17.02 -6.33
C ASP A 160 -42.17 -16.95 -7.87
N ASP A 161 -43.32 -16.73 -8.49
CA ASP A 161 -43.50 -16.79 -9.94
C ASP A 161 -42.93 -15.55 -10.66
N ALA A 162 -43.62 -14.40 -10.69
CA ALA A 162 -43.12 -13.21 -11.40
C ALA A 162 -43.44 -11.90 -10.66
N VAL A 163 -42.59 -10.88 -10.86
CA VAL A 163 -42.69 -9.61 -10.14
C VAL A 163 -42.45 -8.40 -11.03
N ILE A 164 -43.15 -7.30 -10.75
CA ILE A 164 -42.85 -5.96 -11.28
C ILE A 164 -42.82 -4.96 -10.12
N ILE A 165 -41.81 -4.08 -10.10
CA ILE A 165 -41.54 -3.14 -9.01
C ILE A 165 -41.61 -1.71 -9.54
N TYR A 166 -42.32 -0.86 -8.82
CA TYR A 166 -42.51 0.55 -9.16
C TYR A 166 -42.12 1.45 -8.00
N ILE A 167 -41.52 2.60 -8.31
CA ILE A 167 -41.29 3.68 -7.36
C ILE A 167 -41.86 4.96 -7.95
N ASN A 168 -42.78 5.59 -7.21
CA ASN A 168 -43.50 6.80 -7.60
C ASN A 168 -44.09 6.74 -9.02
N GLY A 169 -44.60 5.58 -9.45
CA GLY A 169 -45.13 5.40 -10.81
C GLY A 169 -44.14 4.83 -11.84
N VAL A 170 -42.84 5.00 -11.60
CA VAL A 170 -41.79 4.56 -12.53
C VAL A 170 -41.47 3.09 -12.29
N GLU A 171 -41.46 2.28 -13.34
CA GLU A 171 -41.02 0.89 -13.24
C GLU A 171 -39.50 0.82 -13.07
N VAL A 172 -39.05 0.20 -11.97
CA VAL A 172 -37.63 0.11 -11.60
C VAL A 172 -37.06 -1.29 -11.79
N GLY A 173 -37.93 -2.30 -11.91
CA GLY A 173 -37.54 -3.67 -12.17
C GLY A 173 -38.71 -4.56 -12.54
N ARG A 174 -38.45 -5.59 -13.35
CA ARG A 174 -39.33 -6.72 -13.60
C ARG A 174 -38.50 -7.99 -13.64
N HIS A 175 -39.02 -9.09 -13.11
CA HIS A 175 -38.32 -10.36 -13.13
C HIS A 175 -39.27 -11.52 -13.37
N ASN A 176 -38.82 -12.49 -14.16
CA ASN A 176 -39.56 -13.68 -14.60
C ASN A 176 -40.90 -13.40 -15.30
N THR A 177 -41.11 -12.18 -15.82
CA THR A 177 -42.33 -11.82 -16.58
C THR A 177 -42.31 -12.37 -18.02
N PRO A 178 -43.44 -12.76 -18.62
CA PRO A 178 -43.50 -13.21 -20.01
C PRO A 178 -42.86 -12.22 -20.99
N THR A 179 -42.18 -12.71 -22.02
CA THR A 179 -41.54 -11.87 -23.05
C THR A 179 -42.53 -11.02 -23.84
N SER A 180 -43.77 -11.47 -23.97
CA SER A 180 -44.88 -10.69 -24.54
C SER A 180 -45.37 -9.56 -23.64
N GLY A 181 -44.92 -9.51 -22.39
CA GLY A 181 -45.50 -8.69 -21.32
C GLY A 181 -46.92 -9.13 -20.94
N TYR A 182 -47.55 -8.34 -20.06
CA TYR A 182 -48.95 -8.49 -19.67
C TYR A 182 -49.84 -7.49 -20.40
N SER A 183 -51.02 -7.94 -20.84
CA SER A 183 -52.07 -7.11 -21.44
C SER A 183 -53.04 -6.53 -20.42
N GLN A 184 -52.95 -6.93 -19.14
CA GLN A 184 -53.72 -6.39 -18.02
C GLN A 184 -52.99 -6.69 -16.70
N ASN A 185 -53.28 -5.94 -15.63
CA ASN A 185 -52.60 -6.17 -14.34
C ASN A 185 -52.99 -7.52 -13.72
N LEU A 186 -54.25 -7.92 -13.86
CA LEU A 186 -54.75 -9.23 -13.43
C LEU A 186 -54.52 -10.29 -14.51
N GLN A 187 -53.30 -10.82 -14.60
CA GLN A 187 -52.95 -11.81 -15.60
C GLN A 187 -51.96 -12.82 -15.05
N TYR A 188 -52.20 -14.10 -15.39
CA TYR A 188 -51.22 -15.16 -15.19
C TYR A 188 -50.08 -15.07 -16.19
N GLY A 189 -48.92 -15.56 -15.77
CA GLY A 189 -47.81 -15.87 -16.66
C GLY A 189 -46.49 -15.55 -16.01
N ALA A 190 -45.53 -16.44 -16.21
CA ALA A 190 -44.12 -16.25 -15.90
C ALA A 190 -43.30 -16.91 -17.02
N ILE A 191 -42.00 -16.61 -17.14
CA ILE A 191 -41.12 -17.34 -18.09
C ILE A 191 -41.03 -18.80 -17.67
N SER A 192 -40.90 -19.06 -16.36
CA SER A 192 -41.03 -20.40 -15.77
C SER A 192 -41.70 -20.32 -14.40
N ALA A 193 -42.52 -21.31 -14.06
CA ALA A 193 -43.01 -21.46 -12.69
C ALA A 193 -41.81 -21.75 -11.75
N ALA A 194 -41.75 -21.05 -10.62
CA ALA A 194 -40.69 -21.29 -9.66
C ALA A 194 -41.05 -22.48 -8.75
N GLY A 195 -40.05 -23.25 -8.32
CA GLY A 195 -40.27 -24.37 -7.40
C GLY A 195 -40.23 -23.97 -5.91
N THR A 196 -39.71 -22.77 -5.61
CA THR A 196 -39.58 -22.20 -4.26
C THR A 196 -39.75 -20.68 -4.29
N TYR A 197 -38.66 -19.91 -4.26
CA TYR A 197 -38.67 -18.49 -4.55
C TYR A 197 -37.43 -18.14 -5.38
N ILE A 198 -37.55 -17.11 -6.20
CA ILE A 198 -36.48 -16.41 -6.86
C ILE A 198 -36.04 -15.26 -5.94
N GLU A 199 -34.73 -15.12 -5.74
CA GLU A 199 -34.13 -13.95 -5.07
C GLU A 199 -33.59 -13.01 -6.14
N ASP A 200 -33.99 -11.74 -6.09
CA ASP A 200 -33.48 -10.69 -6.98
C ASP A 200 -32.88 -9.56 -6.13
N ALA A 201 -31.76 -9.01 -6.59
CA ALA A 201 -31.08 -7.90 -5.98
C ALA A 201 -30.52 -6.99 -7.08
N LYS A 202 -30.72 -5.69 -6.96
CA LYS A 202 -30.34 -4.73 -7.99
C LYS A 202 -29.89 -3.42 -7.37
N THR A 203 -28.78 -2.89 -7.88
CA THR A 203 -28.36 -1.50 -7.64
C THR A 203 -28.61 -0.67 -8.88
N MET A 204 -29.14 0.54 -8.69
CA MET A 204 -29.46 1.49 -9.75
C MET A 204 -28.71 2.79 -9.49
N THR A 205 -28.13 3.38 -10.52
CA THR A 205 -27.47 4.71 -10.48
C THR A 205 -28.39 5.84 -10.95
N ASP A 206 -29.47 5.50 -11.65
CA ASP A 206 -30.56 6.44 -11.91
C ASP A 206 -31.53 6.42 -10.72
N ILE A 207 -31.51 7.50 -9.95
CA ILE A 207 -32.42 7.73 -8.81
C ILE A 207 -33.44 8.83 -9.07
N SER A 208 -33.62 9.23 -10.34
CA SER A 208 -34.50 10.34 -10.73
C SER A 208 -35.98 10.11 -10.42
N MET A 209 -36.38 8.86 -10.16
CA MET A 209 -37.73 8.51 -9.71
C MET A 209 -38.02 8.90 -8.26
N LEU A 210 -36.99 9.19 -7.46
CA LEU A 210 -37.14 9.59 -6.06
C LEU A 210 -37.37 11.10 -5.94
N ARG A 211 -37.98 11.49 -4.82
CA ARG A 211 -38.11 12.87 -4.38
C ARG A 211 -37.79 13.00 -2.91
N GLU A 212 -37.37 14.18 -2.48
CA GLU A 212 -37.29 14.49 -1.05
C GLU A 212 -38.71 14.45 -0.45
N GLY A 213 -38.80 13.99 0.79
CA GLY A 213 -40.07 13.69 1.46
C GLY A 213 -40.58 12.28 1.16
N VAL A 214 -41.92 12.15 1.10
CA VAL A 214 -42.58 10.83 1.03
C VAL A 214 -42.60 10.29 -0.40
N ASN A 215 -42.09 9.07 -0.54
CA ASN A 215 -42.06 8.26 -1.74
C ASN A 215 -42.96 7.03 -1.56
N THR A 216 -43.42 6.46 -2.66
CA THR A 216 -44.22 5.23 -2.69
C THR A 216 -43.49 4.16 -3.49
N ILE A 217 -43.38 2.96 -2.92
CA ILE A 217 -43.00 1.76 -3.66
C ILE A 217 -44.24 0.87 -3.83
N ALA A 218 -44.37 0.24 -5.00
CA ALA A 218 -45.45 -0.68 -5.31
C ALA A 218 -44.92 -1.92 -6.03
N VAL A 219 -45.60 -3.05 -5.83
CA VAL A 219 -45.19 -4.34 -6.41
C VAL A 219 -46.40 -5.09 -6.97
N GLU A 220 -46.26 -5.61 -8.19
CA GLU A 220 -47.15 -6.61 -8.78
C GLU A 220 -46.49 -7.98 -8.61
N LEU A 221 -47.22 -8.93 -8.03
CA LEU A 221 -46.78 -10.31 -7.86
C LEU A 221 -47.72 -11.22 -8.63
N HIS A 222 -47.25 -11.77 -9.75
CA HIS A 222 -48.04 -12.58 -10.66
C HIS A 222 -47.83 -14.05 -10.43
N GLN A 223 -48.91 -14.82 -10.50
CA GLN A 223 -48.88 -16.28 -10.55
C GLN A 223 -48.62 -16.78 -11.97
N SER A 224 -47.93 -17.90 -12.09
CA SER A 224 -47.62 -18.51 -13.40
C SER A 224 -48.86 -19.11 -14.07
N ALA A 225 -49.80 -19.69 -13.31
CA ALA A 225 -50.99 -20.36 -13.84
C ALA A 225 -52.20 -20.31 -12.89
N SER A 226 -53.39 -20.66 -13.42
CA SER A 226 -54.65 -20.65 -12.67
C SER A 226 -54.79 -21.72 -11.60
N ASP A 227 -53.91 -22.70 -11.60
CA ASP A 227 -53.86 -23.84 -10.69
C ASP A 227 -52.54 -23.90 -9.90
N SER A 228 -51.76 -22.81 -9.88
CA SER A 228 -50.50 -22.73 -9.13
C SER A 228 -50.63 -23.19 -7.67
N SER A 229 -49.58 -23.87 -7.20
CA SER A 229 -49.54 -24.52 -5.89
C SER A 229 -49.18 -23.59 -4.73
N ASP A 230 -48.55 -22.46 -5.02
CA ASP A 230 -47.96 -21.55 -4.06
C ASP A 230 -47.83 -20.14 -4.63
N ILE A 231 -47.58 -19.19 -3.72
CA ILE A 231 -47.12 -17.85 -4.01
C ILE A 231 -46.27 -17.37 -2.83
N TYR A 232 -45.26 -16.54 -3.08
CA TYR A 232 -44.41 -15.98 -2.03
C TYR A 232 -43.94 -14.57 -2.39
N PHE A 233 -43.82 -13.70 -1.38
CA PHE A 233 -43.23 -12.36 -1.50
C PHE A 233 -42.60 -11.89 -0.19
N ASN A 234 -41.31 -11.52 -0.24
CA ASN A 234 -40.59 -10.88 0.84
C ASN A 234 -39.69 -9.76 0.29
N PHE A 235 -40.02 -8.51 0.59
CA PHE A 235 -39.13 -7.38 0.30
C PHE A 235 -38.10 -7.26 1.43
N MET A 236 -36.85 -7.59 1.15
CA MET A 236 -35.81 -7.72 2.17
C MET A 236 -35.16 -6.38 2.50
N GLU A 237 -34.88 -5.58 1.49
CA GLU A 237 -34.17 -4.32 1.64
C GLU A 237 -34.51 -3.34 0.52
N LEU A 238 -34.74 -2.07 0.87
CA LEU A 238 -34.57 -0.93 -0.02
C LEU A 238 -33.61 0.03 0.70
N SER A 239 -32.53 0.47 0.07
CA SER A 239 -31.57 1.38 0.67
C SER A 239 -30.99 2.37 -0.34
N LEU A 240 -30.70 3.59 0.11
CA LEU A 240 -29.93 4.56 -0.67
C LEU A 240 -28.45 4.39 -0.39
N GLY A 241 -27.63 4.64 -1.41
CA GLY A 241 -26.18 4.66 -1.32
C GLY A 241 -25.58 5.78 -2.17
N ARG A 242 -24.27 5.98 -2.03
CA ARG A 242 -23.47 6.85 -2.88
C ARG A 242 -22.37 6.03 -3.56
N ILE A 243 -21.99 6.46 -4.75
CA ILE A 243 -20.74 6.01 -5.38
C ILE A 243 -19.59 6.39 -4.44
N GLU A 244 -18.87 5.39 -3.94
CA GLU A 244 -17.61 5.62 -3.25
C GLU A 244 -16.54 6.01 -4.27
N GLU A 245 -16.36 7.32 -4.45
CA GLU A 245 -15.30 7.84 -5.30
C GLU A 245 -13.91 7.72 -4.66
N LEU A 246 -13.88 7.55 -3.34
CA LEU A 246 -12.70 7.28 -2.52
C LEU A 246 -12.96 6.02 -1.70
N LYS A 247 -12.04 5.05 -1.69
CA LYS A 247 -12.14 3.84 -0.87
C LYS A 247 -10.79 3.43 -0.28
N ALA A 248 -10.81 2.43 0.62
CA ALA A 248 -9.62 1.89 1.27
C ALA A 248 -8.73 2.98 1.88
N ILE A 249 -9.35 3.91 2.62
CA ILE A 249 -8.61 4.97 3.32
C ILE A 249 -7.84 4.32 4.47
N THR A 250 -6.52 4.41 4.42
CA THR A 250 -5.62 3.89 5.44
C THR A 250 -4.75 5.00 6.00
N VAL A 251 -4.45 4.87 7.28
CA VAL A 251 -3.41 5.65 7.95
C VAL A 251 -2.36 4.65 8.42
N THR A 252 -1.11 4.94 8.19
CA THR A 252 0.05 4.15 8.61
C THR A 252 0.99 5.07 9.41
N PRO A 253 1.79 4.52 10.35
CA PRO A 253 2.80 5.33 11.03
C PRO A 253 3.70 6.04 10.01
N GLY A 254 4.07 7.30 10.28
CA GLY A 254 5.13 7.97 9.55
C GLY A 254 6.52 7.48 9.98
N SER A 255 7.58 8.16 9.52
CA SER A 255 8.95 7.78 9.88
C SER A 255 9.23 7.89 11.39
N ASN A 256 8.52 8.76 12.11
CA ASN A 256 8.52 8.92 13.56
C ASN A 256 7.12 9.38 14.06
N GLU A 257 6.94 9.54 15.37
CA GLU A 257 5.66 9.90 16.01
C GLU A 257 5.10 11.28 15.63
N SER A 258 5.90 12.16 15.02
CA SER A 258 5.45 13.47 14.52
C SER A 258 4.87 13.41 13.09
N MET A 259 4.80 12.21 12.50
CA MET A 259 4.40 12.01 11.11
C MET A 259 3.33 10.92 10.97
N LEU A 260 2.44 11.09 10.00
CA LEU A 260 1.45 10.10 9.60
C LEU A 260 1.43 9.94 8.08
N ASN A 261 1.30 8.70 7.61
CA ASN A 261 1.27 8.38 6.19
C ASN A 261 -0.11 7.89 5.80
N PHE A 262 -0.78 8.63 4.93
CA PHE A 262 -2.12 8.32 4.41
C PHE A 262 -2.02 7.63 3.05
N ALA A 263 -2.91 6.66 2.81
CA ALA A 263 -3.18 6.14 1.48
C ALA A 263 -4.69 5.96 1.24
N TRP A 264 -5.12 6.08 -0.01
CA TRP A 264 -6.48 5.75 -0.43
C TRP A 264 -6.55 5.55 -1.94
N LEU A 265 -7.60 4.84 -2.39
CA LEU A 265 -7.90 4.65 -3.81
C LEU A 265 -8.97 5.64 -4.26
N SER A 266 -8.85 6.19 -5.48
CA SER A 266 -9.79 7.15 -6.05
C SER A 266 -10.17 6.84 -7.50
N LEU A 267 -11.37 7.27 -7.91
CA LEU A 267 -11.77 7.28 -9.33
C LEU A 267 -11.12 8.42 -10.12
N SER A 268 -10.65 9.46 -9.43
CA SER A 268 -10.08 10.67 -10.03
C SER A 268 -8.55 10.62 -10.05
N SER A 269 -7.96 11.06 -11.16
CA SER A 269 -6.52 11.28 -11.35
C SER A 269 -6.02 12.61 -10.78
N SER A 270 -6.91 13.46 -10.26
CA SER A 270 -6.52 14.73 -9.64
C SER A 270 -5.58 14.49 -8.46
N THR A 271 -4.64 15.40 -8.20
CA THR A 271 -3.69 15.28 -7.09
C THR A 271 -4.40 15.01 -5.76
N GLY A 272 -4.00 13.92 -5.10
CA GLY A 272 -4.48 13.56 -3.78
C GLY A 272 -4.06 14.59 -2.72
N LYS A 273 -4.91 14.84 -1.73
CA LYS A 273 -4.65 15.77 -0.64
C LYS A 273 -5.24 15.30 0.68
N VAL A 274 -4.57 15.68 1.77
CA VAL A 274 -5.04 15.50 3.14
C VAL A 274 -5.19 16.87 3.76
N GLU A 275 -6.37 17.16 4.30
CA GLU A 275 -6.60 18.32 5.16
C GLU A 275 -6.71 17.84 6.60
N ILE A 276 -5.91 18.40 7.49
CA ILE A 276 -5.81 17.99 8.89
C ILE A 276 -5.80 19.20 9.82
N SER A 277 -6.52 19.12 10.93
CA SER A 277 -6.70 20.22 11.88
C SER A 277 -6.62 19.77 13.33
N ASP A 278 -5.90 20.51 14.16
CA ASP A 278 -5.86 20.37 15.63
C ASP A 278 -6.99 21.16 16.34
N GLY A 279 -7.94 21.70 15.58
CA GLY A 279 -9.00 22.59 16.05
C GLY A 279 -8.60 24.06 16.16
N SER A 280 -7.31 24.38 16.14
CA SER A 280 -6.78 25.76 16.14
C SER A 280 -6.35 26.21 14.75
N SER A 281 -5.77 25.30 13.97
CA SER A 281 -5.27 25.53 12.63
C SER A 281 -5.63 24.36 11.72
N THR A 282 -5.72 24.63 10.42
CA THR A 282 -5.92 23.59 9.40
C THR A 282 -4.75 23.65 8.44
N LYS A 283 -4.09 22.51 8.25
CA LYS A 283 -3.00 22.33 7.28
C LYS A 283 -3.48 21.44 6.13
N THR A 284 -2.98 21.72 4.93
CA THR A 284 -3.25 20.90 3.75
C THR A 284 -1.94 20.36 3.21
N PHE A 285 -1.87 19.04 3.04
CA PHE A 285 -0.74 18.32 2.48
C PHE A 285 -1.15 17.74 1.12
N LEU A 286 -0.27 17.86 0.14
CA LEU A 286 -0.51 17.37 -1.22
C LEU A 286 0.33 16.13 -1.47
N MET A 287 -0.18 15.25 -2.33
CA MET A 287 0.60 14.16 -2.90
C MET A 287 1.71 14.75 -3.77
N ASN A 288 2.95 14.36 -3.50
CA ASN A 288 4.14 14.84 -4.23
C ASN A 288 4.48 13.99 -5.45
N GLU A 289 3.76 12.89 -5.66
CA GLU A 289 3.99 11.93 -6.74
C GLU A 289 2.86 11.96 -7.77
N THR A 290 3.12 11.42 -8.96
CA THR A 290 2.07 11.21 -9.97
C THR A 290 1.16 10.07 -9.51
N ALA A 291 -0.15 10.24 -9.66
CA ALA A 291 -1.12 9.20 -9.30
C ALA A 291 -0.89 7.91 -10.09
N GLU A 292 -0.54 6.83 -9.38
CA GLU A 292 -0.34 5.49 -9.95
C GLU A 292 -1.70 4.81 -10.13
N ILE A 293 -1.95 4.15 -11.27
CA ILE A 293 -3.18 3.36 -11.46
C ILE A 293 -2.95 1.95 -10.93
N GLY A 294 -3.76 1.54 -9.95
CA GLY A 294 -3.75 0.20 -9.39
C GLY A 294 -4.40 -0.85 -10.31
N PRO A 295 -4.32 -2.14 -9.94
CA PRO A 295 -4.82 -3.26 -10.76
C PRO A 295 -6.34 -3.23 -11.00
N THR A 296 -7.08 -2.43 -10.25
CA THR A 296 -8.53 -2.21 -10.37
C THR A 296 -8.91 -1.09 -11.35
N GLY A 297 -7.92 -0.35 -11.87
CA GLY A 297 -8.17 0.89 -12.62
C GLY A 297 -8.39 2.11 -11.74
N LEU A 298 -8.30 1.99 -10.40
CA LEU A 298 -8.37 3.11 -9.47
C LEU A 298 -7.01 3.77 -9.29
N TYR A 299 -7.00 5.08 -9.08
CA TYR A 299 -5.79 5.86 -8.78
C TYR A 299 -5.40 5.68 -7.31
N THR A 300 -4.14 5.41 -7.07
CA THR A 300 -3.54 5.31 -5.74
C THR A 300 -3.05 6.67 -5.32
N ASN A 301 -3.41 7.07 -4.10
CA ASN A 301 -2.97 8.31 -3.50
C ASN A 301 -2.16 8.02 -2.25
N ARG A 302 -1.04 8.72 -2.08
CA ARG A 302 -0.17 8.61 -0.91
C ARG A 302 0.22 10.01 -0.48
N VAL A 303 -0.01 10.34 0.80
CA VAL A 303 0.33 11.65 1.37
C VAL A 303 0.95 11.45 2.74
N THR A 304 2.09 12.09 2.96
CA THR A 304 2.72 12.15 4.28
C THR A 304 2.39 13.50 4.92
N VAL A 305 1.89 13.43 6.15
CA VAL A 305 1.61 14.57 7.01
C VAL A 305 2.74 14.66 8.03
N THR A 306 3.30 15.86 8.21
CA THR A 306 4.45 16.14 9.08
C THR A 306 4.10 17.18 10.15
N ASP A 307 5.03 17.38 11.09
CA ASP A 307 4.97 18.43 12.11
C ASP A 307 3.70 18.34 12.97
N LEU A 308 3.34 17.10 13.34
CA LEU A 308 2.26 16.82 14.27
C LEU A 308 2.76 16.95 15.70
N LEU A 309 1.94 17.58 16.53
CA LEU A 309 2.20 17.71 17.95
C LEU A 309 1.89 16.38 18.66
N PRO A 310 2.67 15.99 19.69
CA PRO A 310 2.35 14.83 20.50
C PRO A 310 1.06 15.04 21.28
N ASP A 311 0.42 13.94 21.69
CA ASP A 311 -0.78 13.92 22.54
C ASP A 311 -1.93 14.85 22.07
N THR A 312 -2.11 14.95 20.75
CA THR A 312 -3.03 15.91 20.13
C THR A 312 -4.09 15.19 19.29
N ILE A 313 -5.34 15.62 19.46
CA ILE A 313 -6.47 15.15 18.67
C ILE A 313 -6.55 15.96 17.37
N TYR A 314 -6.42 15.27 16.24
CA TYR A 314 -6.58 15.84 14.92
C TYR A 314 -7.86 15.36 14.26
N THR A 315 -8.59 16.27 13.61
CA THR A 315 -9.62 15.93 12.62
C THR A 315 -8.99 15.97 11.23
N TYR A 316 -9.25 14.99 10.39
CA TYR A 316 -8.72 14.94 9.03
C TYR A 316 -9.77 14.48 8.01
N LYS A 317 -9.54 14.83 6.74
CA LYS A 317 -10.24 14.28 5.57
C LYS A 317 -9.25 14.12 4.40
N VAL A 318 -9.51 13.16 3.53
CA VAL A 318 -8.70 12.91 2.32
C VAL A 318 -9.51 13.21 1.07
N GLY A 319 -8.87 13.56 -0.05
CA GLY A 319 -9.62 13.90 -1.26
C GLY A 319 -8.80 14.06 -2.53
N ASN A 320 -9.51 14.14 -3.66
CA ASN A 320 -8.98 14.36 -5.00
C ASN A 320 -9.82 15.43 -5.70
N GLY A 321 -9.20 16.54 -6.11
CA GLY A 321 -9.94 17.64 -6.75
C GLY A 321 -11.01 18.24 -5.83
N THR A 322 -12.29 18.16 -6.21
CA THR A 322 -13.43 18.63 -5.41
C THR A 322 -14.05 17.54 -4.51
N VAL A 323 -13.61 16.30 -4.66
CA VAL A 323 -14.14 15.13 -3.96
C VAL A 323 -13.38 14.95 -2.65
N TRP A 324 -14.13 14.77 -1.56
CA TRP A 324 -13.59 14.61 -0.21
C TRP A 324 -14.26 13.43 0.49
N SER A 325 -13.52 12.76 1.36
CA SER A 325 -14.06 11.80 2.31
C SER A 325 -14.89 12.50 3.38
N ASP A 326 -15.61 11.71 4.18
CA ASP A 326 -16.10 12.16 5.48
C ASP A 326 -14.91 12.57 6.38
N SER A 327 -15.19 13.29 7.47
CA SER A 327 -14.16 13.68 8.44
C SER A 327 -13.94 12.57 9.46
N TYR A 328 -12.67 12.30 9.76
CA TYR A 328 -12.22 11.29 10.72
C TYR A 328 -11.37 11.95 11.80
N THR A 329 -11.10 11.23 12.89
CA THR A 329 -10.30 11.75 14.01
C THR A 329 -9.17 10.80 14.33
N ILE A 330 -7.97 11.33 14.53
CA ILE A 330 -6.80 10.56 14.97
C ILE A 330 -6.14 11.26 16.15
N THR A 331 -5.61 10.50 17.10
CA THR A 331 -4.88 11.06 18.24
C THR A 331 -3.43 10.64 18.14
N THR A 332 -2.50 11.60 18.08
CA THR A 332 -1.07 11.30 18.14
C THR A 332 -0.69 10.84 19.54
N GLY A 333 0.29 9.94 19.66
CA GLY A 333 0.70 9.41 20.97
C GLY A 333 1.56 10.37 21.77
N SER A 334 1.85 9.97 23.01
CA SER A 334 2.74 10.70 23.92
C SER A 334 4.21 10.39 23.63
N THR A 335 5.09 11.33 23.98
CA THR A 335 6.56 11.16 23.91
C THR A 335 7.12 10.29 25.03
N GLU A 336 6.35 10.01 26.09
CA GLU A 336 6.83 9.31 27.30
C GLU A 336 6.47 7.82 27.30
N SER A 337 5.29 7.49 26.78
CA SER A 337 4.75 6.14 26.74
C SER A 337 3.74 5.99 25.62
N PHE A 338 3.65 4.80 25.04
CA PHE A 338 2.67 4.50 24.00
C PHE A 338 2.25 3.03 24.09
N GLY A 339 1.11 2.71 23.51
CA GLY A 339 0.62 1.33 23.43
C GLY A 339 0.15 0.99 22.02
N PHE A 340 0.40 -0.23 21.57
CA PHE A 340 -0.06 -0.70 20.27
C PHE A 340 -0.74 -2.06 20.36
N LEU A 341 -1.67 -2.32 19.43
CA LEU A 341 -2.27 -3.63 19.25
C LEU A 341 -1.40 -4.46 18.31
N PHE A 342 -1.33 -5.77 18.53
CA PHE A 342 -0.67 -6.73 17.65
C PHE A 342 -1.66 -7.84 17.26
N ALA A 343 -1.96 -7.92 15.96
CA ALA A 343 -2.87 -8.87 15.35
C ALA A 343 -2.12 -9.84 14.44
N GLY A 344 -2.43 -11.14 14.56
CA GLY A 344 -2.02 -12.17 13.62
C GLY A 344 -3.16 -12.51 12.67
N ASP A 345 -2.83 -12.72 11.40
CA ASP A 345 -3.65 -13.46 10.43
C ASP A 345 -5.15 -13.11 10.43
N PRO A 346 -5.54 -11.83 10.17
CA PRO A 346 -6.93 -11.51 9.85
C PRO A 346 -7.45 -12.35 8.69
N GLN A 347 -6.62 -12.57 7.66
CA GLN A 347 -6.79 -13.46 6.52
C GLN A 347 -8.23 -13.54 6.03
N ILE A 348 -8.77 -12.39 5.65
CA ILE A 348 -10.17 -12.24 5.26
C ILE A 348 -10.43 -13.06 4.01
N GLY A 349 -11.44 -13.95 4.07
CA GLY A 349 -11.81 -14.82 2.96
C GLY A 349 -11.22 -16.23 3.04
N SER A 350 -10.48 -16.57 4.09
CA SER A 350 -10.01 -17.95 4.33
C SER A 350 -11.16 -18.88 4.72
N SER A 351 -12.24 -18.32 5.30
CA SER A 351 -13.44 -19.04 5.69
C SER A 351 -14.66 -18.54 4.90
N ASN A 352 -15.79 -18.32 5.55
CA ASN A 352 -16.88 -17.55 4.99
C ASN A 352 -16.56 -16.05 5.12
N LEU A 353 -16.41 -15.36 3.99
CA LEU A 353 -16.08 -13.94 3.91
C LEU A 353 -16.90 -13.06 4.85
N THR A 354 -18.22 -13.21 4.89
CA THR A 354 -19.10 -12.40 5.75
C THR A 354 -18.78 -12.61 7.23
N ASN A 355 -18.54 -13.86 7.65
CA ASN A 355 -18.17 -14.16 9.03
C ASN A 355 -16.78 -13.62 9.39
N ASP A 356 -15.81 -13.73 8.49
CA ASP A 356 -14.45 -13.21 8.68
C ASP A 356 -14.50 -11.69 8.92
N VAL A 357 -15.26 -10.97 8.09
CA VAL A 357 -15.49 -9.52 8.20
C VAL A 357 -16.14 -9.15 9.52
N VAL A 358 -17.24 -9.82 9.90
CA VAL A 358 -17.96 -9.54 11.16
C VAL A 358 -17.06 -9.77 12.38
N ARG A 359 -16.28 -10.84 12.38
CA ARG A 359 -15.37 -11.16 13.50
C ARG A 359 -14.18 -10.22 13.54
N TRP A 360 -13.61 -9.85 12.40
CA TRP A 360 -12.54 -8.85 12.33
C TRP A 360 -13.00 -7.49 12.88
N ASN A 361 -14.17 -7.02 12.45
CA ASN A 361 -14.76 -5.80 12.99
C ASN A 361 -15.02 -5.90 14.50
N THR A 362 -15.48 -7.07 14.98
CA THR A 362 -15.65 -7.34 16.41
C THR A 362 -14.33 -7.25 17.17
N THR A 363 -13.26 -7.82 16.62
CA THR A 363 -11.90 -7.77 17.21
C THR A 363 -11.42 -6.34 17.34
N ILE A 364 -11.47 -5.54 16.28
CA ILE A 364 -11.04 -4.13 16.32
C ILE A 364 -11.89 -3.33 17.30
N THR A 365 -13.22 -3.41 17.19
CA THR A 365 -14.15 -2.65 18.03
C THR A 365 -13.96 -2.96 19.51
N ARG A 366 -13.90 -4.24 19.88
CA ARG A 366 -13.72 -4.64 21.29
C ARG A 366 -12.36 -4.24 21.82
N SER A 367 -11.30 -4.39 21.02
CA SER A 367 -9.94 -4.04 21.43
C SER A 367 -9.82 -2.55 21.75
N LEU A 368 -10.28 -1.68 20.84
CA LEU A 368 -10.18 -0.23 21.02
C LEU A 368 -11.15 0.31 22.07
N THR A 369 -12.27 -0.37 22.32
CA THR A 369 -13.22 0.04 23.37
C THR A 369 -12.77 -0.41 24.77
N PHE A 370 -12.14 -1.59 24.89
CA PHE A 370 -11.87 -2.21 26.19
C PHE A 370 -10.44 -1.96 26.70
N LEU A 371 -9.45 -1.84 25.80
CA LEU A 371 -8.03 -1.88 26.18
C LEU A 371 -7.40 -0.50 26.44
N GLY A 372 -8.21 0.56 26.48
CA GLY A 372 -7.75 1.93 26.71
C GLY A 372 -7.07 2.54 25.49
N ARG A 373 -6.17 3.51 25.72
CA ARG A 373 -5.43 4.19 24.65
C ARG A 373 -4.58 3.19 23.86
N VAL A 374 -4.68 3.30 22.54
CA VAL A 374 -3.88 2.58 21.54
C VAL A 374 -3.44 3.63 20.53
N ASP A 375 -2.13 3.73 20.31
CA ASP A 375 -1.51 4.72 19.43
C ASP A 375 -1.37 4.19 18.00
N PHE A 376 -1.29 2.86 17.81
CA PHE A 376 -1.36 2.20 16.49
C PHE A 376 -1.65 0.69 16.58
N LEU A 377 -1.90 0.05 15.44
CA LEU A 377 -2.04 -1.40 15.26
C LEU A 377 -0.89 -1.94 14.41
N ILE A 378 -0.29 -3.06 14.80
CA ILE A 378 0.60 -3.87 13.97
C ILE A 378 -0.15 -5.14 13.53
N SER A 379 -0.21 -5.39 12.23
CA SER A 379 -0.69 -6.63 11.63
C SER A 379 0.49 -7.46 11.11
N ALA A 380 0.61 -8.70 11.57
CA ALA A 380 1.74 -9.59 11.26
C ALA A 380 1.77 -10.10 9.81
N GLY A 381 0.76 -9.81 8.98
CA GLY A 381 0.61 -10.37 7.64
C GLY A 381 -0.61 -11.25 7.48
N ASP A 382 -0.85 -11.67 6.24
CA ASP A 382 -2.05 -12.32 5.74
C ASP A 382 -3.28 -11.48 6.09
N GLN A 383 -3.36 -10.26 5.54
CA GLN A 383 -4.57 -9.44 5.72
C GLN A 383 -5.76 -10.05 4.98
N VAL A 384 -5.49 -10.59 3.79
CA VAL A 384 -6.48 -11.25 2.92
C VAL A 384 -6.05 -12.69 2.60
N GLU A 385 -6.97 -13.54 2.16
CA GLU A 385 -6.66 -14.91 1.73
C GLU A 385 -6.13 -14.97 0.29
N VAL A 386 -6.66 -14.14 -0.60
CA VAL A 386 -6.32 -14.09 -2.01
C VAL A 386 -5.75 -12.71 -2.30
N ALA A 387 -4.43 -12.65 -2.50
CA ALA A 387 -3.65 -11.42 -2.62
C ALA A 387 -4.19 -10.37 -3.59
N SER A 388 -4.89 -10.79 -4.66
CA SER A 388 -5.46 -9.90 -5.68
C SER A 388 -6.96 -9.62 -5.52
N ASN A 389 -7.61 -10.15 -4.48
CA ASN A 389 -9.04 -10.04 -4.29
C ASN A 389 -9.42 -8.79 -3.48
N GLU A 390 -9.85 -7.76 -4.20
CA GLU A 390 -10.25 -6.48 -3.62
C GLU A 390 -11.46 -6.55 -2.70
N ILE A 391 -12.36 -7.51 -2.89
CA ILE A 391 -13.51 -7.70 -1.99
C ILE A 391 -13.02 -8.15 -0.61
N GLN A 392 -11.93 -8.91 -0.55
CA GLN A 392 -11.32 -9.30 0.73
C GLN A 392 -10.60 -8.12 1.38
N TYR A 393 -9.96 -7.24 0.60
CA TYR A 393 -9.41 -5.98 1.11
C TYR A 393 -10.51 -5.05 1.63
N ASP A 394 -11.64 -4.91 0.92
CA ASP A 394 -12.80 -4.16 1.39
C ASP A 394 -13.29 -4.74 2.74
N GLY A 395 -13.25 -6.07 2.88
CA GLY A 395 -13.52 -6.74 4.15
C GLY A 395 -12.49 -6.45 5.26
N TYR A 396 -11.21 -6.38 4.93
CA TYR A 396 -10.14 -6.01 5.88
C TYR A 396 -10.25 -4.55 6.35
N PHE A 397 -10.58 -3.63 5.45
CA PHE A 397 -10.77 -2.20 5.74
C PHE A 397 -12.16 -1.84 6.27
N SER A 398 -13.07 -2.80 6.36
CA SER A 398 -14.45 -2.58 6.81
C SER A 398 -14.60 -2.03 8.24
N PRO A 399 -13.71 -2.28 9.23
CA PRO A 399 -13.87 -1.67 10.54
C PRO A 399 -13.55 -0.16 10.45
N ASP A 400 -14.58 0.69 10.59
CA ASP A 400 -14.44 2.15 10.48
C ASP A 400 -13.39 2.73 11.44
N LEU A 401 -13.22 2.12 12.62
CA LEU A 401 -12.23 2.52 13.62
C LEU A 401 -10.78 2.42 13.14
N LEU A 402 -10.49 1.68 12.07
CA LEU A 402 -9.16 1.68 11.44
C LEU A 402 -8.81 3.02 10.80
N LYS A 403 -9.80 3.89 10.54
CA LYS A 403 -9.58 5.28 10.09
C LYS A 403 -9.21 6.20 11.27
N ASN A 404 -9.27 5.71 12.50
CA ASN A 404 -8.96 6.49 13.71
C ASN A 404 -7.60 6.14 14.33
N ILE A 405 -6.92 5.11 13.83
CA ILE A 405 -5.61 4.67 14.31
C ILE A 405 -4.67 4.35 13.14
N PRO A 406 -3.37 4.62 13.23
CA PRO A 406 -2.39 4.12 12.27
C PRO A 406 -2.31 2.59 12.31
N VAL A 407 -2.09 1.98 11.15
CA VAL A 407 -1.92 0.53 10.99
C VAL A 407 -0.61 0.24 10.25
N ALA A 408 0.33 -0.42 10.92
CA ALA A 408 1.54 -0.97 10.30
C ALA A 408 1.31 -2.44 9.92
N THR A 409 1.61 -2.80 8.69
CA THR A 409 1.36 -4.15 8.14
C THR A 409 2.67 -4.81 7.69
N SER A 410 2.85 -6.08 8.01
CA SER A 410 3.83 -6.96 7.32
C SER A 410 3.16 -7.66 6.16
N VAL A 411 3.94 -8.02 5.13
CA VAL A 411 3.46 -8.82 3.99
C VAL A 411 3.49 -10.30 4.37
N GLY A 412 2.33 -10.97 4.39
CA GLY A 412 2.20 -12.41 4.53
C GLY A 412 2.27 -13.15 3.19
N ASN A 413 2.23 -14.48 3.21
CA ASN A 413 2.27 -15.26 1.96
C ASN A 413 0.97 -15.19 1.16
N HIS A 414 -0.13 -14.76 1.78
CA HIS A 414 -1.40 -14.49 1.11
C HIS A 414 -1.56 -13.05 0.61
N ASP A 415 -0.60 -12.16 0.89
CA ASP A 415 -0.62 -10.76 0.47
C ASP A 415 0.24 -10.47 -0.78
N VAL A 416 0.88 -11.49 -1.36
CA VAL A 416 1.91 -11.33 -2.41
C VAL A 416 1.31 -11.01 -3.80
N ALA A 417 0.74 -9.82 -3.92
CA ALA A 417 0.29 -9.21 -5.17
C ALA A 417 0.53 -7.70 -5.15
N VAL A 418 0.46 -7.10 -6.34
CA VAL A 418 0.63 -5.65 -6.51
C VAL A 418 -0.41 -4.85 -5.72
N ASN A 419 -1.61 -5.42 -5.48
CA ASN A 419 -2.69 -4.79 -4.71
C ASN A 419 -2.22 -4.28 -3.34
N TYR A 420 -1.41 -5.06 -2.63
CA TYR A 420 -0.94 -4.69 -1.28
C TYR A 420 -0.27 -3.31 -1.27
N LYS A 421 0.70 -3.07 -2.15
CA LYS A 421 1.41 -1.78 -2.18
C LYS A 421 0.50 -0.60 -2.51
N HIS A 422 -0.62 -0.82 -3.22
CA HIS A 422 -1.57 0.25 -3.55
C HIS A 422 -2.45 0.67 -2.37
N HIS A 423 -2.58 -0.17 -1.34
CA HIS A 423 -3.41 0.13 -0.16
C HIS A 423 -2.65 0.85 0.97
N PHE A 424 -1.31 0.88 0.93
CA PHE A 424 -0.48 1.39 2.03
C PHE A 424 0.56 2.41 1.57
N ASN A 425 0.94 3.30 2.49
CA ASN A 425 2.02 4.29 2.32
C ASN A 425 3.11 4.08 3.38
N LEU A 426 4.03 3.15 3.13
CA LEU A 426 4.95 2.66 4.16
C LEU A 426 6.14 3.62 4.39
N PRO A 427 6.49 3.96 5.64
CA PRO A 427 7.63 4.85 5.94
C PRO A 427 8.97 4.14 5.72
N ASN A 428 9.98 4.87 5.26
CA ASN A 428 11.35 4.37 5.05
C ASN A 428 11.40 3.02 4.30
N HIS A 429 10.57 2.87 3.27
CA HIS A 429 10.46 1.65 2.47
C HIS A 429 11.72 1.39 1.64
N ASP A 430 12.25 0.18 1.74
CA ASP A 430 13.38 -0.29 0.94
C ASP A 430 12.88 -1.23 -0.17
N ALA A 431 12.76 -0.68 -1.37
CA ALA A 431 12.35 -1.45 -2.56
C ALA A 431 13.41 -2.45 -3.05
N THR A 432 14.60 -2.51 -2.45
CA THR A 432 15.70 -3.42 -2.85
C THR A 432 15.86 -4.62 -1.92
N LYS A 433 15.47 -4.50 -0.64
CA LYS A 433 15.59 -5.56 0.38
C LYS A 433 14.22 -6.09 0.75
N GLY A 434 14.12 -7.42 0.91
CA GLY A 434 12.81 -8.06 1.09
C GLY A 434 11.89 -7.94 -0.11
N ASN A 435 12.39 -7.48 -1.26
CA ASN A 435 11.54 -7.06 -2.38
C ASN A 435 10.79 -8.23 -3.01
N THR A 436 9.51 -8.00 -3.26
CA THR A 436 8.56 -8.85 -3.98
C THR A 436 7.60 -7.96 -4.75
N ILE A 437 6.62 -8.53 -5.48
CA ILE A 437 5.58 -7.74 -6.15
C ILE A 437 4.70 -6.93 -5.20
N ALA A 438 4.62 -7.33 -3.92
CA ALA A 438 3.88 -6.61 -2.88
C ALA A 438 4.70 -5.49 -2.20
N GLY A 439 6.00 -5.38 -2.49
CA GLY A 439 6.93 -4.44 -1.85
C GLY A 439 8.05 -5.12 -1.06
N GLY A 440 8.95 -4.32 -0.50
CA GLY A 440 10.08 -4.75 0.33
C GLY A 440 9.94 -4.49 1.84
N ASN A 441 11.07 -4.48 2.53
CA ASN A 441 11.17 -4.18 3.96
C ASN A 441 10.94 -2.69 4.22
N TYR A 442 10.55 -2.33 5.45
CA TYR A 442 10.45 -0.93 5.86
C TYR A 442 10.61 -0.79 7.38
N TYR A 443 10.89 0.43 7.85
CA TYR A 443 11.07 0.68 9.28
C TYR A 443 10.49 2.03 9.69
N PHE A 444 10.19 2.18 10.97
CA PHE A 444 9.84 3.46 11.58
C PHE A 444 10.31 3.49 13.02
N THR A 445 10.42 4.68 13.58
CA THR A 445 10.59 4.86 15.01
C THR A 445 9.30 5.32 15.66
N TYR A 446 9.16 5.01 16.93
CA TYR A 446 8.16 5.60 17.79
C TYR A 446 8.77 5.81 19.16
N ASN A 447 8.98 7.06 19.55
CA ASN A 447 9.82 7.42 20.69
C ASN A 447 11.20 6.74 20.59
N ASN A 448 11.66 6.02 21.61
CA ASN A 448 12.95 5.34 21.65
C ASN A 448 12.94 3.89 21.11
N VAL A 449 11.93 3.53 20.31
CA VAL A 449 11.72 2.17 19.79
C VAL A 449 11.87 2.16 18.27
N LEU A 450 12.73 1.28 17.74
CA LEU A 450 12.88 1.02 16.31
C LEU A 450 12.07 -0.23 15.92
N PHE A 451 11.12 -0.05 15.01
CA PHE A 451 10.32 -1.13 14.42
C PHE A 451 10.84 -1.47 13.03
N MET A 452 11.24 -2.72 12.81
CA MET A 452 11.75 -3.21 11.53
C MET A 452 10.82 -4.29 10.97
N MET A 453 10.16 -3.96 9.88
CA MET A 453 9.13 -4.80 9.25
C MET A 453 9.76 -5.53 8.06
N LEU A 454 9.86 -6.86 8.15
CA LEU A 454 10.51 -7.68 7.12
C LEU A 454 9.49 -8.38 6.23
N ASN A 455 9.65 -8.25 4.91
CA ASN A 455 8.91 -9.06 3.95
C ASN A 455 9.65 -10.38 3.70
N MET A 456 9.32 -11.39 4.51
CA MET A 456 9.96 -12.71 4.50
C MET A 456 9.52 -13.64 3.36
N ASN A 457 8.65 -13.18 2.45
CA ASN A 457 8.41 -13.86 1.18
C ASN A 457 9.64 -13.81 0.25
N ASN A 458 10.55 -12.86 0.51
CA ASN A 458 11.92 -12.93 0.04
C ASN A 458 12.76 -13.68 1.07
N THR A 459 13.44 -14.77 0.70
CA THR A 459 14.14 -15.62 1.67
C THR A 459 15.60 -15.18 1.93
N SER A 460 16.01 -13.99 1.49
CA SER A 460 17.40 -13.53 1.59
C SER A 460 17.74 -13.00 2.99
N ALA A 461 18.22 -13.89 3.86
CA ALA A 461 18.67 -13.52 5.22
C ALA A 461 19.76 -12.42 5.20
N ALA A 462 20.68 -12.45 4.22
CA ALA A 462 21.69 -11.40 4.06
C ALA A 462 21.09 -10.05 3.67
N GLY A 463 20.03 -10.05 2.83
CA GLY A 463 19.31 -8.83 2.47
C GLY A 463 18.56 -8.22 3.66
N HIS A 464 17.89 -9.06 4.47
CA HIS A 464 17.25 -8.61 5.70
C HIS A 464 18.26 -8.11 6.73
N LYS A 465 19.41 -8.79 6.88
CA LYS A 465 20.50 -8.35 7.75
C LYS A 465 20.98 -6.95 7.37
N LEU A 466 21.31 -6.71 6.11
CA LEU A 466 21.81 -5.41 5.66
C LEU A 466 20.76 -4.30 5.85
N PHE A 467 19.49 -4.60 5.60
CA PHE A 467 18.40 -3.67 5.88
C PHE A 467 18.34 -3.28 7.37
N MET A 468 18.38 -4.27 8.28
CA MET A 468 18.35 -4.01 9.72
C MET A 468 19.61 -3.27 10.20
N GLU A 469 20.79 -3.60 9.68
CA GLU A 469 22.04 -2.87 9.97
C GLU A 469 21.92 -1.39 9.58
N ASN A 470 21.36 -1.10 8.41
CA ASN A 470 21.14 0.27 7.96
C ASN A 470 20.09 1.00 8.81
N ALA A 471 18.97 0.34 9.14
CA ALA A 471 17.95 0.91 10.00
C ALA A 471 18.49 1.22 11.41
N ILE A 472 19.30 0.32 11.98
CA ILE A 472 19.96 0.54 13.28
C ILE A 472 20.98 1.67 13.20
N ALA A 473 21.81 1.71 12.14
CA ALA A 473 22.79 2.77 11.95
C ALA A 473 22.14 4.15 11.77
N ALA A 474 20.97 4.21 11.14
CA ALA A 474 20.19 5.44 10.99
C ALA A 474 19.49 5.88 12.29
N ASN A 475 19.34 4.98 13.28
CA ASN A 475 18.63 5.23 14.54
C ASN A 475 19.47 4.75 15.74
N PRO A 476 20.67 5.33 15.97
CA PRO A 476 21.59 4.86 16.99
C PRO A 476 21.06 5.02 18.42
N ASP A 477 20.12 5.93 18.65
CA ASP A 477 19.53 6.24 19.95
C ASP A 477 18.34 5.33 20.31
N ALA A 478 17.95 4.41 19.42
CA ALA A 478 16.87 3.45 19.71
C ALA A 478 17.31 2.48 20.81
N LYS A 479 16.66 2.56 21.98
CA LYS A 479 16.87 1.67 23.13
C LYS A 479 16.22 0.32 22.93
N TRP A 480 15.10 0.27 22.21
CA TRP A 480 14.36 -0.95 21.91
C TRP A 480 14.38 -1.26 20.42
N ARG A 481 14.59 -2.53 20.07
CA ARG A 481 14.56 -3.01 18.68
C ARG A 481 13.54 -4.13 18.55
N ILE A 482 12.51 -3.88 17.75
CA ILE A 482 11.42 -4.81 17.50
C ILE A 482 11.43 -5.19 16.03
N VAL A 483 11.48 -6.48 15.74
CA VAL A 483 11.38 -7.02 14.38
C VAL A 483 10.02 -7.68 14.19
N VAL A 484 9.36 -7.42 13.07
CA VAL A 484 8.04 -7.98 12.74
C VAL A 484 8.07 -8.62 11.36
N PHE A 485 7.60 -9.87 11.26
CA PHE A 485 7.42 -10.55 9.99
C PHE A 485 6.42 -11.68 10.09
N HIS A 486 5.89 -12.13 8.95
CA HIS A 486 4.78 -13.06 8.94
C HIS A 486 5.12 -14.50 9.37
N GLN A 487 6.00 -15.18 8.63
CA GLN A 487 6.21 -16.62 8.80
C GLN A 487 6.93 -16.95 10.12
N THR A 488 6.23 -17.54 11.08
CA THR A 488 6.82 -17.88 12.38
C THR A 488 8.05 -18.79 12.24
N ILE A 489 9.12 -18.44 12.96
CA ILE A 489 10.31 -19.29 13.07
C ILE A 489 10.29 -20.18 14.31
N TYR A 490 9.35 -20.02 15.25
CA TYR A 490 9.19 -20.87 16.43
C TYR A 490 7.77 -21.46 16.48
N SER A 491 7.38 -22.11 15.38
CA SER A 491 6.08 -22.76 15.18
C SER A 491 5.86 -24.00 16.06
N VAL A 492 4.69 -24.10 16.70
CA VAL A 492 4.27 -25.33 17.43
C VAL A 492 3.15 -26.09 16.71
N ALA A 493 2.63 -25.54 15.62
CA ALA A 493 1.60 -26.14 14.81
C ALA A 493 2.21 -26.89 13.61
N LEU A 494 1.48 -26.95 12.50
CA LEU A 494 1.86 -27.75 11.35
C LEU A 494 3.17 -27.32 10.68
N HIS A 495 3.59 -26.05 10.83
CA HIS A 495 4.83 -25.53 10.26
C HIS A 495 6.08 -25.85 11.09
N SER A 496 5.94 -26.46 12.26
CA SER A 496 7.08 -26.74 13.15
C SER A 496 8.14 -27.66 12.53
N ILE A 497 7.72 -28.45 11.54
CA ILE A 497 8.52 -29.40 10.77
C ILE A 497 8.74 -28.95 9.32
N ALA A 498 8.28 -27.75 8.95
CA ALA A 498 8.48 -27.23 7.60
C ALA A 498 9.95 -26.85 7.39
N ASP A 499 10.53 -27.32 6.28
CA ASP A 499 11.92 -27.03 5.92
C ASP A 499 12.21 -25.52 5.90
N GLN A 500 11.24 -24.72 5.43
CA GLN A 500 11.39 -23.26 5.37
C GLN A 500 11.48 -22.64 6.77
N THR A 501 10.63 -23.07 7.71
CA THR A 501 10.66 -22.62 9.11
C THR A 501 12.00 -22.95 9.78
N ILE A 502 12.51 -24.17 9.57
CA ILE A 502 13.80 -24.59 10.12
C ILE A 502 14.96 -23.78 9.51
N LYS A 503 14.94 -23.58 8.18
CA LYS A 503 15.95 -22.78 7.48
C LYS A 503 15.94 -21.33 7.96
N ASN A 504 14.76 -20.69 8.00
CA ASN A 504 14.60 -19.30 8.47
C ASN A 504 15.08 -19.15 9.91
N ARG A 505 14.74 -20.09 10.82
CA ARG A 505 15.27 -20.08 12.19
C ARG A 505 16.79 -20.13 12.21
N SER A 506 17.39 -21.05 11.45
CA SER A 506 18.85 -21.23 11.42
C SER A 506 19.62 -20.05 10.81
N SER A 507 19.00 -19.31 9.88
CA SER A 507 19.64 -18.18 9.19
C SER A 507 19.39 -16.84 9.87
N LEU A 508 18.23 -16.64 10.50
CA LEU A 508 17.84 -15.35 11.07
C LEU A 508 18.17 -15.21 12.55
N VAL A 509 18.08 -16.28 13.36
CA VAL A 509 18.40 -16.18 14.80
C VAL A 509 19.81 -15.64 15.04
N PRO A 510 20.87 -16.11 14.36
CA PRO A 510 22.21 -15.55 14.53
C PRO A 510 22.30 -14.07 14.14
N VAL A 511 21.49 -13.62 13.17
CA VAL A 511 21.41 -12.22 12.76
C VAL A 511 20.76 -11.38 13.84
N PHE A 512 19.61 -11.83 14.37
CA PHE A 512 18.90 -11.12 15.43
C PHE A 512 19.72 -11.04 16.72
N ASP A 513 20.43 -12.11 17.09
CA ASP A 513 21.35 -12.12 18.23
C ASP A 513 22.50 -11.10 18.04
N ALA A 514 23.09 -11.04 16.83
CA ALA A 514 24.20 -10.14 16.53
C ALA A 514 23.80 -8.66 16.48
N LEU A 515 22.54 -8.39 16.13
CA LEU A 515 21.97 -7.05 16.05
C LEU A 515 21.27 -6.61 17.34
N ASP A 516 21.34 -7.42 18.39
CA ASP A 516 20.79 -7.11 19.72
C ASP A 516 19.30 -6.71 19.60
N ILE A 517 18.54 -7.57 18.92
CA ILE A 517 17.08 -7.45 18.79
C ILE A 517 16.42 -7.91 20.09
N ASP A 518 15.43 -7.18 20.58
CA ASP A 518 14.78 -7.49 21.85
C ASP A 518 13.59 -8.42 21.67
N ILE A 519 12.76 -8.09 20.68
CA ILE A 519 11.43 -8.67 20.50
C ILE A 519 11.23 -8.99 19.02
N VAL A 520 10.66 -10.17 18.76
CA VAL A 520 10.26 -10.61 17.43
C VAL A 520 8.78 -10.98 17.43
N LEU A 521 8.00 -10.30 16.60
CA LEU A 521 6.55 -10.47 16.48
C LEU A 521 6.20 -11.16 15.15
N MET A 522 5.38 -12.22 15.21
CA MET A 522 5.10 -13.12 14.08
C MET A 522 3.63 -13.58 14.01
N GLY A 523 3.22 -14.16 12.87
CA GLY A 523 1.90 -14.76 12.63
C GLY A 523 2.01 -16.16 12.01
N HIS A 524 1.22 -16.43 10.97
CA HIS A 524 1.26 -17.61 10.07
C HIS A 524 0.78 -18.94 10.66
N ASP A 525 0.94 -19.15 11.96
CA ASP A 525 0.70 -20.44 12.60
C ASP A 525 -0.69 -20.62 13.19
N HIS A 526 -1.55 -19.60 13.09
CA HIS A 526 -2.95 -19.60 13.53
C HIS A 526 -3.16 -20.30 14.88
N CYS A 527 -2.21 -20.10 15.79
CA CYS A 527 -2.25 -20.49 17.18
C CYS A 527 -1.33 -19.54 17.94
N TYR A 528 -1.64 -19.31 19.21
CA TYR A 528 -0.84 -18.41 20.02
C TYR A 528 0.40 -19.13 20.56
N THR A 529 1.58 -18.56 20.40
CA THR A 529 2.82 -19.07 21.02
C THR A 529 3.72 -17.94 21.50
N ARG A 530 4.18 -18.03 22.74
CA ARG A 530 5.29 -17.25 23.28
C ARG A 530 6.46 -18.19 23.58
N SER A 531 7.66 -17.82 23.11
CA SER A 531 8.88 -18.53 23.47
C SER A 531 9.35 -18.22 24.90
N TYR A 532 10.33 -18.97 25.41
CA TYR A 532 11.20 -18.46 26.47
C TYR A 532 12.08 -17.31 25.92
N GLN A 533 12.88 -16.66 26.78
CA GLN A 533 14.00 -15.85 26.28
C GLN A 533 15.00 -16.76 25.57
N MET A 534 15.33 -16.45 24.33
CA MET A 534 16.19 -17.28 23.49
C MET A 534 17.46 -16.53 23.09
N LYS A 535 18.62 -17.18 23.17
CA LYS A 535 19.89 -16.68 22.60
C LYS A 535 20.64 -17.84 21.98
N GLY A 536 21.14 -17.68 20.76
CA GLY A 536 21.81 -18.76 20.03
C GLY A 536 20.90 -19.98 19.82
N ASN A 537 19.59 -19.77 19.67
CA ASN A 537 18.58 -20.82 19.61
C ASN A 537 18.55 -21.73 20.87
N GLN A 538 18.95 -21.21 22.03
CA GLN A 538 18.91 -21.88 23.33
C GLN A 538 18.11 -21.06 24.35
N ILE A 539 17.41 -21.76 25.23
CA ILE A 539 16.65 -21.15 26.34
C ILE A 539 17.61 -20.47 27.31
N GLN A 540 17.25 -19.27 27.76
CA GLN A 540 17.96 -18.54 28.80
C GLN A 540 17.20 -18.68 30.13
N ASN A 541 17.57 -19.70 30.91
CA ASN A 541 16.86 -20.08 32.15
C ASN A 541 17.17 -19.18 33.36
N GLU A 542 18.33 -18.50 33.35
CA GLU A 542 18.80 -17.65 34.45
C GLU A 542 18.56 -16.18 34.10
N GLN A 543 17.40 -15.66 34.47
CA GLN A 543 17.01 -14.26 34.26
C GLN A 543 16.73 -13.59 35.60
N THR A 544 17.12 -12.33 35.73
CA THR A 544 16.74 -11.51 36.90
C THR A 544 15.27 -11.10 36.76
N ILE A 545 14.48 -11.34 37.81
CA ILE A 545 13.07 -10.93 37.85
C ILE A 545 12.88 -10.02 39.05
N ASN A 546 12.30 -8.83 38.84
CA ASN A 546 12.02 -7.90 39.93
C ASN A 546 10.78 -8.33 40.75
N ASN A 547 10.48 -7.59 41.82
CA ASN A 547 9.32 -7.85 42.67
C ASN A 547 7.95 -7.65 42.00
N LYS A 548 7.91 -7.09 40.79
CA LYS A 548 6.71 -6.94 39.94
C LYS A 548 6.59 -8.05 38.89
N GLY A 549 7.49 -9.04 38.88
CA GLY A 549 7.47 -10.13 37.90
C GLY A 549 8.03 -9.74 36.53
N GLN A 550 8.71 -8.60 36.40
CA GLN A 550 9.33 -8.15 35.15
C GLN A 550 10.75 -8.69 35.05
N LEU A 551 11.13 -9.16 33.86
CA LEU A 551 12.52 -9.54 33.59
C LEU A 551 13.37 -8.27 33.49
N VAL A 552 14.46 -8.22 34.23
CA VAL A 552 15.36 -7.05 34.30
C VAL A 552 16.59 -7.32 33.44
N ASP A 553 16.82 -6.47 32.44
CA ASP A 553 17.93 -6.54 31.48
C ASP A 553 18.18 -7.96 30.95
N PRO A 554 17.13 -8.64 30.43
CA PRO A 554 17.23 -10.05 30.15
C PRO A 554 18.18 -10.33 28.99
N THR A 555 18.92 -11.42 29.11
CA THR A 555 19.73 -11.91 27.99
C THR A 555 18.84 -12.64 26.99
N GLY A 556 18.95 -12.29 25.71
CA GLY A 556 18.25 -12.95 24.61
C GLY A 556 16.92 -12.30 24.22
N ILE A 557 16.25 -12.94 23.28
CA ILE A 557 15.15 -12.38 22.49
C ILE A 557 13.85 -13.11 22.82
N ILE A 558 12.75 -12.35 22.94
CA ILE A 558 11.41 -12.91 23.08
C ILE A 558 10.73 -13.02 21.72
N TYR A 559 10.15 -14.18 21.42
CA TYR A 559 9.42 -14.43 20.18
C TYR A 559 7.93 -14.64 20.49
N LEU A 560 7.08 -13.88 19.80
CA LEU A 560 5.63 -13.96 19.92
C LEU A 560 5.01 -14.29 18.57
N THR A 561 4.27 -15.39 18.49
CA THR A 561 3.42 -15.74 17.36
C THR A 561 1.96 -15.49 17.74
N ALA A 562 1.31 -14.56 17.05
CA ALA A 562 -0.11 -14.29 17.24
C ALA A 562 -0.99 -15.39 16.62
N ASN A 563 -2.17 -15.60 17.21
CA ASN A 563 -3.23 -16.42 16.63
C ASN A 563 -4.05 -15.62 15.61
N SER A 564 -4.95 -16.27 14.86
CA SER A 564 -5.89 -15.59 13.96
C SER A 564 -6.78 -14.60 14.72
N SER A 565 -6.77 -13.36 14.25
CA SER A 565 -7.48 -12.21 14.83
C SER A 565 -8.89 -12.02 14.26
N SER A 566 -9.23 -12.62 13.13
CA SER A 566 -10.61 -12.72 12.63
C SER A 566 -11.25 -14.07 13.01
N GLY A 567 -10.45 -15.07 13.37
CA GLY A 567 -10.93 -16.43 13.54
C GLY A 567 -11.40 -17.07 12.24
N SER A 568 -10.83 -16.68 11.11
CA SER A 568 -11.05 -17.31 9.82
C SER A 568 -10.53 -18.75 9.80
N LYS A 569 -9.42 -19.02 10.50
CA LYS A 569 -8.81 -20.35 10.54
C LYS A 569 -7.98 -20.55 11.81
N TYR A 570 -7.89 -21.79 12.29
CA TYR A 570 -7.13 -22.20 13.48
C TYR A 570 -6.31 -23.46 13.19
N TYR A 571 -5.10 -23.55 13.76
CA TYR A 571 -4.29 -24.76 13.72
C TYR A 571 -4.20 -25.45 15.08
N ALA A 572 -4.25 -26.79 15.04
CA ALA A 572 -3.99 -27.61 16.21
C ALA A 572 -2.49 -27.62 16.54
N ILE A 573 -2.16 -27.49 17.82
CA ILE A 573 -0.80 -27.67 18.31
C ILE A 573 -0.43 -29.15 18.17
N ARG A 574 0.77 -29.43 17.64
CA ARG A 574 1.21 -30.82 17.47
C ARG A 574 1.48 -31.47 18.82
N ASN A 575 1.17 -32.76 18.92
CA ASN A 575 1.43 -33.55 20.13
C ASN A 575 2.91 -33.96 20.22
N GLN A 576 3.77 -32.98 20.52
CA GLN A 576 5.19 -33.15 20.77
C GLN A 576 5.70 -32.04 21.69
N GLU A 577 6.85 -32.26 22.33
CA GLU A 577 7.50 -31.23 23.13
C GLU A 577 8.19 -30.19 22.22
N PHE A 578 8.01 -28.91 22.54
CA PHE A 578 8.64 -27.79 21.87
C PHE A 578 9.49 -27.03 22.88
N VAL A 579 10.77 -27.36 22.96
CA VAL A 579 11.69 -26.85 23.99
C VAL A 579 11.77 -25.32 24.07
N TYR A 580 11.54 -24.62 22.95
CA TYR A 580 11.55 -23.15 22.93
C TYR A 580 10.23 -22.52 23.40
N SER A 581 9.11 -23.26 23.47
CA SER A 581 7.80 -22.71 23.81
C SER A 581 7.63 -22.59 25.32
N ALA A 582 7.46 -21.36 25.81
CA ALA A 582 7.08 -21.10 27.20
C ALA A 582 5.56 -21.20 27.40
N LEU A 583 4.79 -20.82 26.39
CA LEU A 583 3.34 -20.96 26.37
C LEU A 583 2.87 -21.15 24.93
N SER A 584 2.02 -22.15 24.70
CA SER A 584 1.30 -22.33 23.44
C SER A 584 -0.17 -22.61 23.73
N LEU A 585 -1.06 -21.89 23.05
CA LEU A 585 -2.50 -21.96 23.26
C LEU A 585 -3.25 -22.01 21.92
N GLN A 586 -4.24 -22.88 21.85
CA GLN A 586 -5.27 -22.84 20.81
C GLN A 586 -6.65 -22.90 21.45
N LEU A 587 -7.30 -21.74 21.55
CA LEU A 587 -8.63 -21.61 22.16
C LEU A 587 -9.76 -21.67 21.12
N ASN A 588 -9.45 -21.69 19.82
CA ASN A 588 -10.41 -21.60 18.72
C ASN A 588 -11.34 -20.37 18.82
N VAL A 589 -10.80 -19.28 19.34
CA VAL A 589 -11.42 -17.96 19.37
C VAL A 589 -10.40 -16.91 18.94
N PRO A 590 -10.82 -15.79 18.34
CA PRO A 590 -9.87 -14.75 17.95
C PRO A 590 -9.13 -14.21 19.18
N THR A 591 -7.87 -13.82 18.99
CA THR A 591 -7.07 -13.17 20.05
C THR A 591 -6.39 -11.93 19.53
N ILE A 592 -6.09 -10.99 20.43
CA ILE A 592 -5.29 -9.79 20.16
C ILE A 592 -4.28 -9.63 21.30
N SER A 593 -3.11 -9.07 21.00
CA SER A 593 -2.18 -8.63 22.06
C SER A 593 -2.16 -7.11 22.13
N LYS A 594 -2.17 -6.53 23.33
CA LYS A 594 -1.82 -5.13 23.57
C LYS A 594 -0.42 -5.07 24.15
N ILE A 595 0.43 -4.26 23.54
CA ILE A 595 1.78 -3.97 23.99
C ILE A 595 1.77 -2.55 24.53
N ASP A 596 2.28 -2.36 25.74
CA ASP A 596 2.50 -1.08 26.40
C ASP A 596 4.01 -0.85 26.54
N MET A 597 4.46 0.33 26.09
CA MET A 597 5.86 0.75 26.04
C MET A 597 6.08 2.02 26.84
N THR A 598 7.18 2.06 27.60
CA THR A 598 7.79 3.29 28.12
C THR A 598 9.25 3.33 27.67
N ALA A 599 9.99 4.37 28.08
CA ALA A 599 11.43 4.42 27.86
C ALA A 599 12.14 3.12 28.31
N ASP A 600 11.71 2.54 29.43
CA ASP A 600 12.40 1.44 30.12
C ASP A 600 11.62 0.14 30.17
N THR A 601 10.34 0.13 29.80
CA THR A 601 9.50 -1.06 29.96
C THR A 601 8.80 -1.46 28.68
N PHE A 602 8.81 -2.76 28.43
CA PHE A 602 7.96 -3.44 27.45
C PHE A 602 7.03 -4.37 28.22
N THR A 603 5.73 -4.29 27.97
CA THR A 603 4.76 -5.25 28.52
C THR A 603 3.78 -5.65 27.45
N PHE A 604 3.56 -6.94 27.24
CA PHE A 604 2.45 -7.39 26.42
C PHE A 604 1.42 -8.15 27.24
N ASN A 605 0.15 -7.99 26.85
CA ASN A 605 -1.01 -8.68 27.40
C ASN A 605 -1.84 -9.23 26.24
N THR A 606 -2.06 -10.54 26.19
CA THR A 606 -2.87 -11.19 25.15
C THR A 606 -4.26 -11.51 25.68
N TYR A 607 -5.29 -11.21 24.88
CA TYR A 607 -6.70 -11.37 25.24
C TYR A 607 -7.43 -12.24 24.23
N ARG A 608 -8.39 -13.03 24.71
CA ARG A 608 -9.41 -13.67 23.85
C ARG A 608 -10.55 -12.70 23.57
N ILE A 609 -10.93 -12.56 22.31
CA ILE A 609 -11.86 -11.50 21.87
C ILE A 609 -13.30 -11.73 22.31
N ASP A 610 -13.72 -12.99 22.44
CA ASP A 610 -15.09 -13.35 22.80
C ASP A 610 -15.50 -12.88 24.21
N THR A 611 -14.56 -12.83 25.16
CA THR A 611 -14.79 -12.44 26.57
C THR A 611 -13.90 -11.32 27.07
N MET A 612 -12.89 -10.88 26.29
CA MET A 612 -11.82 -9.97 26.72
C MET A 612 -11.03 -10.46 27.95
N GLN A 613 -11.02 -11.77 28.21
CA GLN A 613 -10.22 -12.37 29.26
C GLN A 613 -8.74 -12.35 28.87
N LEU A 614 -7.87 -11.93 29.80
CA LEU A 614 -6.41 -12.04 29.69
C LEU A 614 -5.99 -13.51 29.67
N ILE A 615 -5.18 -13.91 28.70
CA ILE A 615 -4.69 -15.29 28.54
C ILE A 615 -3.17 -15.43 28.70
N ASP A 616 -2.41 -14.35 28.51
CA ASP A 616 -0.97 -14.31 28.75
C ASP A 616 -0.50 -12.89 29.06
N THR A 617 0.57 -12.77 29.84
CA THR A 617 1.25 -11.51 30.15
C THR A 617 2.74 -11.74 30.27
N TYR A 618 3.53 -10.76 29.84
CA TYR A 618 4.99 -10.79 29.92
C TYR A 618 5.54 -9.37 29.92
N SER A 619 6.61 -9.13 30.68
CA SER A 619 7.17 -7.79 30.85
C SER A 619 8.70 -7.81 30.96
N ILE A 620 9.35 -6.83 30.34
CA ILE A 620 10.77 -6.55 30.42
C ILE A 620 10.96 -5.13 30.97
N LEU A 621 11.92 -4.97 31.88
CA LEU A 621 12.50 -3.70 32.31
C LEU A 621 13.95 -3.64 31.81
N LYS A 622 14.27 -2.65 30.97
CA LYS A 622 15.65 -2.31 30.59
C LYS A 622 16.14 -1.14 31.43
N ASN A 623 17.08 -1.39 32.33
CA ASN A 623 17.79 -0.30 32.98
C ASN A 623 18.77 0.34 32.00
N ASP A 624 19.13 1.59 32.24
CA ASP A 624 20.25 2.19 31.53
C ASP A 624 21.54 1.49 32.00
N VAL A 625 22.09 0.62 31.14
CA VAL A 625 23.44 0.10 31.35
C VAL A 625 24.40 1.26 31.08
N ILE A 626 24.99 1.81 32.13
CA ILE A 626 26.05 2.82 32.01
C ILE A 626 27.24 2.20 31.25
N ASN A 627 27.33 2.49 29.96
CA ASN A 627 28.38 2.03 29.07
C ASN A 627 29.63 2.89 29.25
N ARG A 628 30.54 2.39 30.09
CA ARG A 628 31.84 3.03 30.38
C ARG A 628 32.96 2.65 29.39
N ALA A 629 32.71 1.70 28.49
CA ALA A 629 33.76 1.15 27.62
C ALA A 629 34.40 2.22 26.70
N PRO A 630 33.65 3.12 26.05
CA PRO A 630 34.24 4.19 25.24
C PRO A 630 35.16 5.12 26.06
N LEU A 631 34.73 5.49 27.28
CA LEU A 631 35.53 6.32 28.18
C LEU A 631 36.79 5.61 28.66
N LYS A 632 36.70 4.30 28.98
CA LYS A 632 37.87 3.48 29.30
C LYS A 632 38.89 3.44 28.17
N THR A 633 38.43 3.20 26.94
CA THR A 633 39.30 3.16 25.76
C THR A 633 39.95 4.53 25.50
N ALA A 634 39.20 5.63 25.63
CA ALA A 634 39.75 6.97 25.47
C ALA A 634 40.82 7.30 26.53
N LEU A 635 40.59 6.92 27.79
CA LEU A 635 41.57 7.04 28.87
C LEU A 635 42.82 6.20 28.63
N ASP A 636 42.67 4.96 28.16
CA ASP A 636 43.79 4.09 27.84
C ASP A 636 44.67 4.68 26.72
N ILE A 637 44.05 5.21 25.67
CA ILE A 637 44.77 5.89 24.57
C ILE A 637 45.46 7.15 25.07
N ALA A 638 44.77 7.97 25.87
CA ALA A 638 45.31 9.24 26.37
C ALA A 638 46.54 9.04 27.26
N ASN A 639 46.51 8.02 28.13
CA ASN A 639 47.61 7.69 29.04
C ASN A 639 48.85 7.10 28.33
N LEU A 640 48.73 6.66 27.08
CA LEU A 640 49.84 6.15 26.28
C LEU A 640 50.60 7.26 25.53
N LYS A 641 50.12 8.50 25.55
CA LYS A 641 50.66 9.58 24.73
C LYS A 641 51.91 10.20 25.37
N ASP A 642 53.01 10.28 24.63
CA ASP A 642 54.23 10.94 25.10
C ASP A 642 54.04 12.47 25.07
N LEU A 643 53.77 13.05 26.24
CA LEU A 643 53.55 14.50 26.36
C LEU A 643 54.84 15.31 26.30
N THR A 644 56.02 14.68 26.34
CA THR A 644 57.31 15.38 26.36
C THR A 644 57.65 16.02 25.02
N ILE A 645 56.95 15.69 23.95
CA ILE A 645 57.09 16.31 22.63
C ILE A 645 56.07 17.44 22.38
N TYR A 646 55.26 17.84 23.37
CA TYR A 646 54.25 18.90 23.26
C TYR A 646 54.56 20.11 24.16
N THR A 647 54.08 21.31 23.79
CA THR A 647 54.27 22.54 24.57
C THR A 647 53.68 22.36 25.96
N LYS A 648 54.32 22.96 26.96
CA LYS A 648 53.90 22.80 28.36
C LYS A 648 52.42 23.19 28.58
N VAL A 649 51.96 24.26 27.95
CA VAL A 649 50.58 24.74 28.08
C VAL A 649 49.56 23.73 27.53
N SER A 650 49.81 23.17 26.34
CA SER A 650 48.87 22.21 25.75
C SER A 650 48.93 20.83 26.43
N ALA A 651 50.11 20.42 26.91
CA ALA A 651 50.28 19.20 27.70
C ALA A 651 49.55 19.30 29.06
N ASP A 652 49.72 20.39 29.80
CA ASP A 652 49.07 20.60 31.10
C ASP A 652 47.52 20.62 30.97
N ALA A 653 46.99 21.19 29.88
CA ALA A 653 45.55 21.18 29.57
C ALA A 653 45.03 19.77 29.24
N TYR A 654 45.82 18.96 28.51
CA TYR A 654 45.46 17.58 28.19
C TYR A 654 45.47 16.68 29.44
N GLU A 655 46.46 16.84 30.32
CA GLU A 655 46.51 16.14 31.62
C GLU A 655 45.29 16.49 32.50
N THR A 656 44.86 17.76 32.49
CA THR A 656 43.65 18.18 33.22
C THR A 656 42.39 17.49 32.69
N ALA A 657 42.27 17.32 31.37
CA ALA A 657 41.15 16.61 30.76
C ALA A 657 41.16 15.11 31.07
N ILE A 658 42.33 14.48 31.12
CA ILE A 658 42.48 13.07 31.55
C ILE A 658 41.98 12.90 32.98
N LEU A 659 42.35 13.80 33.91
CA LEU A 659 41.90 13.73 35.31
C LEU A 659 40.39 13.90 35.46
N ALA A 660 39.78 14.83 34.73
CA ALA A 660 38.33 15.02 34.74
C ALA A 660 37.58 13.81 34.16
N ALA A 661 38.08 13.25 33.05
CA ALA A 661 37.53 12.03 32.45
C ALA A 661 37.66 10.82 33.38
N GLN A 662 38.79 10.70 34.10
CA GLN A 662 39.01 9.64 35.08
C GLN A 662 38.04 9.77 36.28
N ALA A 663 37.78 10.98 36.76
CA ALA A 663 36.82 11.21 37.85
C ALA A 663 35.39 10.78 37.48
N ILE A 664 34.95 11.05 36.24
CA ILE A 664 33.65 10.58 35.74
C ILE A 664 33.64 9.06 35.56
N TYR A 665 34.74 8.47 35.10
CA TYR A 665 34.87 7.03 34.95
C TYR A 665 34.80 6.29 36.30
N ASP A 666 35.33 6.88 37.37
CA ASP A 666 35.35 6.30 38.72
C ASP A 666 34.08 6.59 39.53
N ASP A 667 33.25 7.57 39.13
CA ASP A 667 31.97 7.84 39.79
C ASP A 667 30.92 6.78 39.41
N GLU A 668 30.60 5.90 40.35
CA GLU A 668 29.59 4.84 40.20
C GLU A 668 28.19 5.37 39.86
N ASN A 669 27.89 6.64 40.15
CA ASN A 669 26.60 7.28 39.88
C ASN A 669 26.58 8.12 38.58
N ALA A 670 27.71 8.21 37.86
CA ALA A 670 27.76 8.95 36.61
C ALA A 670 26.71 8.44 35.61
N THR A 671 25.93 9.36 35.07
CA THR A 671 24.93 9.12 34.04
C THR A 671 25.60 8.88 32.68
N GLN A 672 24.89 8.24 31.74
CA GLN A 672 25.44 8.01 30.40
C GLN A 672 25.78 9.33 29.67
N ALA A 673 25.00 10.39 29.92
CA ALA A 673 25.26 11.72 29.36
C ALA A 673 26.58 12.31 29.87
N GLU A 674 26.87 12.17 31.17
CA GLU A 674 28.15 12.60 31.76
C GLU A 674 29.32 11.80 31.21
N ILE A 675 29.16 10.49 31.00
CA ILE A 675 30.18 9.65 30.37
C ILE A 675 30.46 10.09 28.92
N ASN A 676 29.41 10.33 28.12
CA ASN A 676 29.56 10.78 26.74
C ASN A 676 30.23 12.16 26.67
N ALA A 677 29.84 13.08 27.56
CA ALA A 677 30.46 14.41 27.67
C ALA A 677 31.95 14.31 28.02
N ALA A 678 32.33 13.40 28.93
CA ALA A 678 33.73 13.17 29.30
C ALA A 678 34.57 12.63 28.13
N VAL A 679 34.02 11.71 27.32
CA VAL A 679 34.70 11.21 26.10
C VAL A 679 34.98 12.36 25.13
N ASN A 680 33.97 13.18 24.83
CA ASN A 680 34.09 14.29 23.88
C ASN A 680 35.10 15.34 24.38
N ALA A 681 35.07 15.68 25.67
CA ALA A 681 36.01 16.62 26.27
C ALA A 681 37.47 16.14 26.19
N LEU A 682 37.71 14.85 26.47
CA LEU A 682 39.05 14.25 26.39
C LEU A 682 39.56 14.19 24.94
N GLN A 683 38.69 13.88 23.98
CA GLN A 683 39.02 13.89 22.55
C GLN A 683 39.33 15.30 22.03
N ALA A 684 38.53 16.30 22.42
CA ALA A 684 38.79 17.70 22.07
C ALA A 684 40.14 18.19 22.64
N ALA A 685 40.45 17.86 23.89
CA ALA A 685 41.75 18.19 24.49
C ALA A 685 42.92 17.49 23.75
N ALA A 686 42.72 16.25 23.26
CA ALA A 686 43.71 15.55 22.46
C ALA A 686 43.98 16.24 21.11
N GLY A 687 42.93 16.82 20.49
CA GLY A 687 43.02 17.59 19.25
C GLY A 687 43.73 18.94 19.41
N ASN A 688 43.77 19.48 20.63
CA ASN A 688 44.39 20.78 20.97
C ASN A 688 45.86 20.67 21.44
N LEU A 689 46.47 19.48 21.36
CA LEU A 689 47.88 19.28 21.68
C LEU A 689 48.79 19.98 20.66
N VAL A 690 49.72 20.81 21.14
CA VAL A 690 50.65 21.60 20.30
C VAL A 690 52.06 21.04 20.46
N LEU A 691 52.74 20.63 19.38
CA LEU A 691 54.09 20.04 19.45
C LEU A 691 55.13 21.05 19.97
N LYS A 692 56.15 20.58 20.69
CA LYS A 692 57.37 21.33 20.99
C LYS A 692 58.12 21.58 19.68
N PRO A 693 58.58 22.80 19.42
CA PRO A 693 59.30 23.07 18.19
C PRO A 693 60.67 22.39 18.16
N SER A 694 61.01 21.85 16.99
CA SER A 694 62.31 21.26 16.65
C SER A 694 62.67 21.69 15.23
N LYS A 695 63.96 21.75 14.86
CA LYS A 695 64.35 22.16 13.49
C LYS A 695 63.65 21.31 12.42
N LYS A 696 63.45 20.02 12.67
CA LYS A 696 62.71 19.13 11.77
C LYS A 696 61.25 19.57 11.59
N LEU A 697 60.55 19.87 12.68
CA LEU A 697 59.16 20.34 12.64
C LEU A 697 59.04 21.74 12.05
N LEU A 698 60.02 22.61 12.28
CA LEU A 698 60.12 23.93 11.63
C LEU A 698 60.28 23.80 10.12
N THR A 699 61.17 22.92 9.65
CA THR A 699 61.32 22.63 8.21
C THR A 699 60.05 22.03 7.60
N GLU A 700 59.36 21.12 8.29
CA GLU A 700 58.09 20.56 7.82
C GLU A 700 56.97 21.61 7.74
N LEU A 701 56.93 22.56 8.70
CA LEU A 701 55.95 23.65 8.69
C LEU A 701 56.25 24.69 7.61
N ILE A 702 57.53 24.97 7.34
CA ILE A 702 57.97 25.81 6.21
C ILE A 702 57.50 25.21 4.90
N ILE A 703 57.74 23.91 4.68
CA ILE A 703 57.26 23.21 3.46
C ILE A 703 55.74 23.36 3.33
N LYS A 704 55.00 23.14 4.43
CA LYS A 704 53.53 23.33 4.40
C LYS A 704 53.10 24.75 4.07
N ALA A 705 53.83 25.75 4.54
CA ALA A 705 53.56 27.16 4.26
C ALA A 705 53.89 27.53 2.81
N GLU A 706 54.98 26.99 2.28
CA GLU A 706 55.40 27.15 0.89
C GLU A 706 54.46 26.43 -0.09
N ASP A 707 53.84 25.33 0.34
CA ASP A 707 52.84 24.59 -0.42
C ASP A 707 51.44 25.24 -0.40
N LEU A 708 51.26 26.36 0.32
CA LEU A 708 49.98 27.07 0.32
C LEU A 708 49.77 27.79 -1.01
N ILE A 709 48.57 27.62 -1.57
CA ILE A 709 48.13 28.24 -2.81
C ILE A 709 47.48 29.59 -2.44
N GLU A 710 48.14 30.69 -2.80
CA GLU A 710 47.72 32.08 -2.50
C GLU A 710 46.25 32.33 -2.87
N GLU A 711 45.83 31.80 -4.02
CA GLU A 711 44.49 31.97 -4.57
C GLU A 711 43.37 31.35 -3.71
N ARG A 712 43.67 30.50 -2.72
CA ARG A 712 42.67 29.86 -1.85
C ARG A 712 42.34 30.68 -0.59
N TYR A 713 43.00 31.80 -0.37
CA TYR A 713 42.88 32.61 0.84
C TYR A 713 42.62 34.08 0.50
N THR A 714 42.05 34.85 1.44
CA THR A 714 41.89 36.30 1.24
C THR A 714 43.26 36.96 1.12
N ALA A 715 43.41 37.91 0.20
CA ALA A 715 44.70 38.58 -0.05
C ALA A 715 45.30 39.19 1.23
N GLU A 716 44.47 39.77 2.10
CA GLU A 716 44.90 40.34 3.39
C GLU A 716 45.42 39.27 4.36
N SER A 717 44.75 38.11 4.44
CA SER A 717 45.19 37.02 5.33
C SER A 717 46.43 36.30 4.80
N PHE A 718 46.54 36.13 3.47
CA PHE A 718 47.69 35.50 2.84
C PHE A 718 48.93 36.39 2.90
N GLU A 719 48.81 37.70 2.67
CA GLU A 719 49.95 38.63 2.76
C GLU A 719 50.63 38.56 4.14
N ALA A 720 49.84 38.35 5.20
CA ALA A 720 50.31 38.25 6.58
C ALA A 720 51.22 37.04 6.87
N ILE A 721 51.28 36.02 5.99
CA ILE A 721 52.18 34.86 6.17
C ILE A 721 53.63 35.15 5.78
N THR A 722 53.86 36.16 4.92
CA THR A 722 55.14 36.39 4.25
C THR A 722 56.30 36.60 5.23
N ALA A 723 56.13 37.50 6.20
CA ALA A 723 57.19 37.80 7.17
C ALA A 723 57.48 36.65 8.15
N PRO A 724 56.45 35.97 8.73
CA PRO A 724 56.65 34.76 9.52
C PRO A 724 57.34 33.61 8.76
N LEU A 725 57.01 33.40 7.48
CA LEU A 725 57.63 32.35 6.65
C LEU A 725 59.12 32.62 6.42
N ILE A 726 59.49 33.85 6.10
CA ILE A 726 60.90 34.26 5.92
C ILE A 726 61.68 34.08 7.24
N HIS A 727 61.08 34.45 8.37
CA HIS A 727 61.70 34.27 9.68
C HIS A 727 61.96 32.79 9.98
N ALA A 728 60.97 31.92 9.72
CA ALA A 728 61.09 30.48 9.85
C ALA A 728 62.19 29.88 8.98
N GLN A 729 62.25 30.22 7.69
CA GLN A 729 63.30 29.78 6.76
C GLN A 729 64.69 30.15 7.26
N THR A 730 64.87 31.41 7.70
CA THR A 730 66.15 31.93 8.19
C THR A 730 66.64 31.14 9.42
N VAL A 731 65.73 30.84 10.36
CA VAL A 731 66.07 30.10 11.58
C VAL A 731 66.32 28.61 11.30
N ALA A 732 65.63 28.02 10.31
CA ALA A 732 65.83 26.63 9.91
C ALA A 732 67.21 26.39 9.29
N GLU A 733 67.73 27.33 8.49
CA GLU A 733 69.04 27.25 7.83
C GLU A 733 70.23 27.58 8.76
N ALA A 734 70.00 28.36 9.82
CA ALA A 734 71.05 28.75 10.76
C ALA A 734 71.58 27.55 11.55
N GLY A 735 72.84 27.14 11.28
CA GLY A 735 73.47 25.97 11.88
C GLY A 735 73.52 25.98 13.42
N ASP A 736 73.57 27.17 14.03
CA ASP A 736 73.69 27.42 15.47
C ASP A 736 72.41 27.92 16.15
N ALA A 737 71.25 27.90 15.47
CA ALA A 737 69.99 28.37 16.04
C ALA A 737 69.67 27.67 17.38
N THR A 738 69.44 28.48 18.40
CA THR A 738 69.05 28.04 19.75
C THR A 738 67.62 27.52 19.77
N LYS A 739 67.29 26.72 20.79
CA LYS A 739 65.91 26.23 20.98
C LYS A 739 64.89 27.37 21.05
N GLU A 740 65.21 28.45 21.75
CA GLU A 740 64.34 29.63 21.86
C GLU A 740 64.04 30.24 20.48
N GLN A 741 65.06 30.34 19.62
CA GLN A 741 64.91 30.89 18.27
C GLN A 741 64.06 29.98 17.37
N ILE A 742 64.27 28.66 17.45
CA ILE A 742 63.46 27.67 16.73
C ILE A 742 62.00 27.71 17.21
N ASP A 743 61.79 27.89 18.51
CA ASP A 743 60.46 27.92 19.09
C ASP A 743 59.68 29.18 18.67
N VAL A 744 60.33 30.35 18.67
CA VAL A 744 59.72 31.61 18.21
C VAL A 744 59.38 31.51 16.72
N ALA A 745 60.32 31.08 15.89
CA ALA A 745 60.12 31.04 14.44
C ALA A 745 59.02 30.03 14.02
N TYR A 746 58.90 28.90 14.74
CA TYR A 746 57.82 27.94 14.52
C TYR A 746 56.44 28.49 14.91
N ASN A 747 56.34 29.11 16.09
CA ASN A 747 55.07 29.62 16.60
C ASN A 747 54.56 30.82 15.79
N ASP A 748 55.45 31.72 15.37
CA ASP A 748 55.10 32.85 14.52
C ASP A 748 54.52 32.36 13.18
N LEU A 749 55.18 31.39 12.54
CA LEU A 749 54.70 30.81 11.29
C LEU A 749 53.40 30.02 11.45
N LEU A 750 53.29 29.18 12.50
CA LEU A 750 52.07 28.42 12.76
C LEU A 750 50.87 29.34 13.02
N THR A 751 51.08 30.41 13.78
CA THR A 751 50.05 31.42 14.07
C THR A 751 49.60 32.11 12.79
N ALA A 752 50.53 32.49 11.91
CA ALA A 752 50.22 33.11 10.64
C ALA A 752 49.44 32.16 9.71
N ILE A 753 49.86 30.90 9.60
CA ILE A 753 49.12 29.87 8.84
C ILE A 753 47.71 29.65 9.42
N SER A 754 47.58 29.62 10.74
CA SER A 754 46.29 29.39 11.41
C SER A 754 45.35 30.60 11.33
N ALA A 755 45.89 31.78 11.06
CA ALA A 755 45.13 33.02 10.87
C ALA A 755 44.72 33.25 9.41
N LEU A 756 45.11 32.37 8.49
CA LEU A 756 44.67 32.39 7.09
C LEU A 756 43.15 32.23 7.01
N GLN A 757 42.53 33.06 6.19
CA GLN A 757 41.09 33.01 5.93
C GLN A 757 40.87 32.42 4.54
N LEU A 758 40.36 31.19 4.50
CA LEU A 758 39.99 30.51 3.26
C LEU A 758 38.89 31.29 2.53
N ILE A 759 38.87 31.14 1.21
CA ILE A 759 37.75 31.58 0.36
C ILE A 759 36.54 30.61 0.50
N ASP A 760 36.76 29.39 1.01
CA ASP A 760 35.77 28.29 1.08
C ASP A 760 34.62 28.53 2.08
N SER A 761 33.42 28.64 1.50
CA SER A 761 32.13 28.89 2.11
C SER A 761 31.14 27.77 1.71
N PRO A 762 29.98 27.61 2.37
CA PRO A 762 28.92 26.64 1.99
C PRO A 762 28.56 26.62 0.49
N GLU A 763 28.79 27.74 -0.19
CA GLU A 763 28.54 27.95 -1.60
C GLU A 763 29.55 27.22 -2.50
N MET A 764 30.81 27.06 -2.07
CA MET A 764 31.78 26.23 -2.80
C MET A 764 31.38 24.76 -2.76
N GLN A 765 30.93 24.29 -1.59
CA GLN A 765 30.42 22.92 -1.45
C GLN A 765 29.21 22.68 -2.35
N ALA A 766 28.35 23.69 -2.53
CA ALA A 766 27.23 23.62 -3.46
C ALA A 766 27.68 23.52 -4.94
N LEU A 767 28.74 24.24 -5.33
CA LEU A 767 29.31 24.16 -6.68
C LEU A 767 29.95 22.78 -6.94
N GLU A 768 30.73 22.24 -5.99
CA GLU A 768 31.32 20.90 -6.09
C GLU A 768 30.26 19.79 -6.19
N ASN A 769 29.19 19.90 -5.41
CA ASN A 769 28.07 18.97 -5.47
C ASN A 769 27.31 19.06 -6.81
N ALA A 770 27.11 20.28 -7.33
CA ALA A 770 26.49 20.49 -8.63
C ALA A 770 27.33 19.93 -9.79
N ILE A 771 28.66 20.10 -9.73
CA ILE A 771 29.60 19.49 -10.70
C ILE A 771 29.54 17.97 -10.61
N THR A 772 29.61 17.40 -9.41
CA THR A 772 29.55 15.94 -9.20
C THR A 772 28.26 15.34 -9.76
N LEU A 773 27.12 16.00 -9.52
CA LEU A 773 25.83 15.59 -10.06
C LEU A 773 25.81 15.67 -11.60
N ALA A 774 26.29 16.78 -12.16
CA ALA A 774 26.35 16.99 -13.60
C ALA A 774 27.27 15.97 -14.32
N GLU A 775 28.39 15.59 -13.69
CA GLU A 775 29.32 14.57 -14.22
C GLU A 775 28.76 13.14 -14.20
N SER A 776 27.77 12.88 -13.33
CA SER A 776 27.14 11.56 -13.23
C SER A 776 26.20 11.23 -14.40
N VAL A 777 25.93 12.20 -15.27
CA VAL A 777 24.92 12.10 -16.33
C VAL A 777 25.55 11.62 -17.62
N ASP A 778 25.00 10.54 -18.19
CA ASP A 778 25.35 10.10 -19.54
C ASP A 778 24.69 11.02 -20.57
N ILE A 779 25.43 12.05 -20.98
CA ILE A 779 24.97 13.11 -21.87
C ILE A 779 24.55 12.59 -23.26
N ASN A 780 24.92 11.36 -23.63
CA ASN A 780 24.49 10.77 -24.90
C ASN A 780 22.98 10.50 -24.95
N ASN A 781 22.32 10.43 -23.81
CA ASN A 781 20.88 10.13 -23.69
C ASN A 781 19.97 11.36 -23.85
N TYR A 782 20.50 12.49 -24.34
CA TYR A 782 19.77 13.76 -24.47
C TYR A 782 19.81 14.27 -25.91
N TYR A 783 18.97 15.25 -26.26
CA TYR A 783 19.00 15.86 -27.60
C TYR A 783 20.21 16.78 -27.77
N ASP A 784 20.90 16.70 -28.90
CA ASP A 784 22.11 17.49 -29.18
C ASP A 784 21.89 19.00 -29.07
N SER A 785 20.68 19.47 -29.41
CA SER A 785 20.24 20.86 -29.31
C SER A 785 20.22 21.43 -27.88
N TYR A 786 20.22 20.57 -26.85
CA TYR A 786 20.17 20.97 -25.44
C TYR A 786 21.46 20.63 -24.67
N LYS A 787 22.36 19.82 -25.25
CA LYS A 787 23.62 19.41 -24.61
C LYS A 787 24.63 20.53 -24.52
N GLN A 788 24.73 21.36 -25.55
CA GLN A 788 25.85 22.29 -25.67
C GLN A 788 25.89 23.30 -24.51
N ALA A 789 24.73 23.86 -24.14
CA ALA A 789 24.66 24.80 -23.01
C ALA A 789 25.07 24.15 -21.67
N PHE A 790 24.65 22.91 -21.45
CA PHE A 790 25.03 22.12 -20.27
C PHE A 790 26.51 21.73 -20.27
N ILE A 791 27.06 21.32 -21.42
CA ILE A 791 28.49 21.00 -21.56
C ILE A 791 29.32 22.26 -21.31
N ASP A 792 28.90 23.40 -21.86
CA ASP A 792 29.60 24.67 -21.69
C ASP A 792 29.57 25.14 -20.24
N SER A 793 28.44 25.04 -19.55
CA SER A 793 28.35 25.43 -18.13
C SER A 793 29.05 24.46 -17.19
N LEU A 794 29.03 23.15 -17.47
CA LEU A 794 29.81 22.16 -16.73
C LEU A 794 31.31 22.39 -16.92
N THR A 795 31.74 22.66 -18.15
CA THR A 795 33.14 22.98 -18.46
C THR A 795 33.55 24.26 -17.77
N ALA A 796 32.75 25.33 -17.86
CA ALA A 796 33.02 26.59 -17.18
C ALA A 796 33.08 26.44 -15.65
N ALA A 797 32.18 25.66 -15.04
CA ALA A 797 32.19 25.38 -13.61
C ALA A 797 33.45 24.61 -13.19
N LYS A 798 33.88 23.62 -13.98
CA LYS A 798 35.09 22.83 -13.73
C LYS A 798 36.37 23.64 -13.92
N GLU A 799 36.44 24.45 -14.98
CA GLU A 799 37.58 25.33 -15.23
C GLU A 799 37.69 26.41 -14.15
N ALA A 800 36.56 26.96 -13.69
CA ALA A 800 36.49 27.88 -12.58
C ALA A 800 36.96 27.23 -11.26
N LEU A 801 36.59 25.97 -11.01
CA LEU A 801 37.06 25.23 -9.84
C LEU A 801 38.58 24.98 -9.88
N ILE A 802 39.14 24.73 -11.07
CA ILE A 802 40.58 24.53 -11.28
C ILE A 802 41.36 25.85 -11.16
N SER A 803 40.78 26.99 -11.54
CA SER A 803 41.45 28.29 -11.51
C SER A 803 41.60 28.88 -10.09
N GLY A 804 40.82 28.39 -9.13
CA GLY A 804 41.02 28.61 -7.69
C GLY A 804 40.73 30.01 -7.16
N ASN A 805 40.42 31.00 -8.00
CA ASN A 805 40.24 32.40 -7.61
C ASN A 805 38.80 32.90 -7.90
N LEU A 806 37.81 32.34 -7.20
CA LEU A 806 36.39 32.65 -7.41
C LEU A 806 35.79 33.46 -6.27
N THR A 807 35.07 34.52 -6.60
CA THR A 807 34.24 35.25 -5.64
C THR A 807 32.93 34.51 -5.35
N PHE A 808 32.32 34.81 -4.20
CA PHE A 808 31.01 34.27 -3.81
C PHE A 808 29.93 34.43 -4.90
N VAL A 809 29.89 35.59 -5.55
CA VAL A 809 28.90 35.89 -6.61
C VAL A 809 29.15 35.03 -7.85
N GLU A 810 30.41 34.77 -8.18
CA GLU A 810 30.79 33.89 -9.29
C GLU A 810 30.44 32.43 -8.98
N ILE A 811 30.72 31.96 -7.76
CA ILE A 811 30.36 30.60 -7.30
C ILE A 811 28.85 30.39 -7.37
N SER A 812 28.07 31.32 -6.83
CA SER A 812 26.60 31.24 -6.88
C SER A 812 26.07 31.34 -8.31
N GLY A 813 26.68 32.15 -9.16
CA GLY A 813 26.31 32.31 -10.57
C GLY A 813 26.58 31.04 -11.39
N LEU A 814 27.74 30.42 -11.18
CA LEU A 814 28.13 29.15 -11.82
C LEU A 814 27.22 28.01 -11.36
N THR A 815 26.94 27.92 -10.06
CA THR A 815 26.04 26.90 -9.49
C THR A 815 24.63 27.03 -10.04
N GLN A 816 24.06 28.23 -10.07
CA GLN A 816 22.74 28.47 -10.66
C GLN A 816 22.72 28.16 -12.15
N LYS A 817 23.74 28.57 -12.90
CA LYS A 817 23.79 28.36 -14.34
C LYS A 817 23.90 26.87 -14.70
N LEU A 818 24.80 26.14 -14.04
CA LEU A 818 24.95 24.70 -14.23
C LEU A 818 23.67 23.95 -13.87
N THR A 819 23.02 24.32 -12.75
CA THR A 819 21.74 23.73 -12.34
C THR A 819 20.62 24.03 -13.33
N ALA A 820 20.55 25.26 -13.86
CA ALA A 820 19.55 25.65 -14.84
C ALA A 820 19.74 24.92 -16.17
N ASP A 821 20.98 24.83 -16.68
CA ASP A 821 21.28 24.13 -17.93
C ASP A 821 21.11 22.62 -17.79
N PHE A 822 21.42 22.05 -16.62
CA PHE A 822 21.13 20.65 -16.28
C PHE A 822 19.63 20.36 -16.32
N ASN A 823 18.82 21.22 -15.71
CA ASN A 823 17.36 21.09 -15.72
C ASN A 823 16.74 21.39 -17.10
N ALA A 824 17.47 22.03 -18.01
CA ALA A 824 17.06 22.29 -19.37
C ALA A 824 17.37 21.14 -20.35
N LEU A 825 18.09 20.11 -19.91
CA LEU A 825 18.35 18.92 -20.72
C LEU A 825 17.05 18.17 -21.03
N ILE A 826 16.81 17.91 -22.32
CA ILE A 826 15.67 17.10 -22.77
C ILE A 826 16.17 15.70 -23.15
N PRO A 827 15.72 14.63 -22.47
CA PRO A 827 16.15 13.28 -22.77
C PRO A 827 15.65 12.83 -24.16
N LEU A 828 16.48 12.04 -24.86
CA LEU A 828 16.07 11.33 -26.06
C LEU A 828 14.94 10.36 -25.71
N PRO A 829 13.97 10.17 -26.62
CA PRO A 829 12.96 9.15 -26.44
C PRO A 829 13.59 7.75 -26.49
N ASP A 830 13.09 6.83 -25.67
CA ASP A 830 13.30 5.40 -25.85
C ASP A 830 12.54 4.91 -27.10
N LYS A 831 13.31 4.38 -28.06
CA LYS A 831 12.82 3.89 -29.36
C LYS A 831 12.96 2.38 -29.53
N GLU A 832 13.41 1.63 -28.52
CA GLU A 832 13.72 0.20 -28.63
C GLU A 832 12.48 -0.62 -29.04
N SER A 833 11.35 -0.32 -28.41
CA SER A 833 10.07 -0.97 -28.70
C SER A 833 9.58 -0.68 -30.12
N LEU A 834 9.72 0.57 -30.59
CA LEU A 834 9.38 0.97 -31.96
C LEU A 834 10.30 0.29 -32.99
N GLN A 835 11.60 0.21 -32.70
CA GLN A 835 12.58 -0.42 -33.57
C GLN A 835 12.31 -1.91 -33.72
N THR A 836 11.97 -2.57 -32.62
CA THR A 836 11.59 -3.98 -32.60
C THR A 836 10.34 -4.23 -33.45
N LEU A 837 9.31 -3.39 -33.30
CA LEU A 837 8.08 -3.52 -34.06
C LEU A 837 8.28 -3.25 -35.56
N VAL A 838 9.05 -2.22 -35.93
CA VAL A 838 9.42 -1.94 -37.33
C VAL A 838 10.13 -3.14 -37.95
N ASN A 839 11.10 -3.73 -37.25
CA ASN A 839 11.83 -4.90 -37.73
C ASN A 839 10.90 -6.11 -37.96
N GLN A 840 9.92 -6.32 -37.09
CA GLN A 840 8.89 -7.35 -37.27
C GLN A 840 7.98 -7.06 -38.46
N CYS A 841 7.55 -5.81 -38.61
CA CYS A 841 6.68 -5.36 -39.70
C CYS A 841 7.35 -5.47 -41.08
N LEU A 842 8.66 -5.21 -41.16
CA LEU A 842 9.44 -5.40 -42.38
C LEU A 842 9.52 -6.87 -42.83
N ALA A 843 9.36 -7.83 -41.92
CA ALA A 843 9.38 -9.26 -42.21
C ALA A 843 8.03 -9.81 -42.73
N VAL A 844 6.99 -8.99 -42.80
CA VAL A 844 5.64 -9.41 -43.20
C VAL A 844 5.55 -9.70 -44.69
N ASN A 845 5.06 -10.88 -45.06
CA ASN A 845 4.76 -11.22 -46.45
C ASN A 845 3.45 -10.55 -46.91
N LYS A 846 3.58 -9.36 -47.49
CA LYS A 846 2.46 -8.50 -47.93
C LYS A 846 1.59 -9.12 -49.03
N ALA A 847 2.10 -10.10 -49.78
CA ALA A 847 1.36 -10.74 -50.88
C ALA A 847 0.11 -11.51 -50.42
N LEU A 848 0.04 -11.87 -49.14
CA LEU A 848 -1.06 -12.61 -48.55
C LEU A 848 -2.26 -11.73 -48.20
N TYR A 849 -2.11 -10.40 -48.23
CA TYR A 849 -3.08 -9.45 -47.69
C TYR A 849 -3.66 -8.53 -48.77
N THR A 850 -4.91 -8.10 -48.60
CA THR A 850 -5.62 -7.21 -49.54
C THR A 850 -4.86 -5.91 -49.73
N ASP A 851 -4.89 -5.40 -50.96
CA ASP A 851 -4.09 -4.23 -51.35
C ASP A 851 -4.45 -2.98 -50.51
N ASN A 852 -5.72 -2.84 -50.11
CA ASN A 852 -6.19 -1.75 -49.24
C ASN A 852 -5.57 -1.82 -47.83
N SER A 853 -5.56 -3.00 -47.21
CA SER A 853 -4.96 -3.18 -45.87
C SER A 853 -3.44 -3.04 -45.87
N VAL A 854 -2.78 -3.47 -46.96
CA VAL A 854 -1.33 -3.32 -47.15
C VAL A 854 -0.94 -1.86 -47.34
N SER A 855 -1.78 -1.05 -48.01
CA SER A 855 -1.54 0.39 -48.18
C SER A 855 -1.47 1.09 -46.83
N THR A 856 -2.49 0.92 -45.98
CA THR A 856 -2.54 1.53 -44.63
C THR A 856 -1.40 1.04 -43.74
N PHE A 857 -1.04 -0.24 -43.85
CA PHE A 857 0.13 -0.82 -43.16
C PHE A 857 1.45 -0.19 -43.60
N ASN A 858 1.65 0.02 -44.89
CA ASN A 858 2.86 0.66 -45.40
C ASN A 858 2.97 2.13 -44.98
N ASP A 859 1.86 2.88 -44.99
CA ASP A 859 1.86 4.28 -44.56
C ASP A 859 2.28 4.41 -43.08
N ALA A 860 1.74 3.55 -42.21
CA ALA A 860 2.11 3.51 -40.80
C ALA A 860 3.55 3.00 -40.57
N LEU A 861 4.02 2.04 -41.37
CA LEU A 861 5.40 1.55 -41.32
C LEU A 861 6.39 2.64 -41.73
N THR A 862 6.11 3.38 -42.80
CA THR A 862 6.93 4.51 -43.23
C THR A 862 6.95 5.62 -42.17
N ALA A 863 5.81 5.93 -41.54
CA ALA A 863 5.76 6.91 -40.45
C ALA A 863 6.57 6.45 -39.22
N ALA A 864 6.55 5.16 -38.89
CA ALA A 864 7.34 4.58 -37.81
C ALA A 864 8.84 4.53 -38.13
N GLU A 865 9.23 4.18 -39.36
CA GLU A 865 10.63 4.24 -39.83
C GLU A 865 11.17 5.68 -39.81
N PHE A 866 10.33 6.66 -40.16
CA PHE A 866 10.65 8.07 -40.01
C PHE A 866 10.79 8.46 -38.54
N ALA A 867 9.88 8.00 -37.67
CA ALA A 867 9.93 8.29 -36.23
C ALA A 867 11.20 7.72 -35.55
N LEU A 868 11.73 6.60 -36.06
CA LEU A 868 12.99 6.02 -35.60
C LEU A 868 14.20 6.91 -35.86
N THR A 869 14.20 7.63 -36.98
CA THR A 869 15.35 8.44 -37.41
C THR A 869 15.20 9.93 -37.11
N ALA A 870 13.97 10.44 -36.95
CA ALA A 870 13.70 11.83 -36.64
C ALA A 870 13.80 12.15 -35.13
N GLU A 871 14.04 13.42 -34.81
CA GLU A 871 13.93 13.94 -33.44
C GLU A 871 12.45 14.00 -33.04
N ASN A 872 12.00 13.07 -32.20
CA ASN A 872 10.60 12.93 -31.79
C ASN A 872 10.50 12.89 -30.27
N SER A 873 9.54 13.58 -29.66
CA SER A 873 9.23 13.37 -28.24
C SER A 873 8.85 11.91 -27.95
N GLN A 874 8.96 11.47 -26.70
CA GLN A 874 8.51 10.12 -26.31
C GLN A 874 7.04 9.88 -26.69
N ALA A 875 6.19 10.91 -26.60
CA ALA A 875 4.79 10.83 -27.01
C ALA A 875 4.65 10.52 -28.52
N GLN A 876 5.45 11.17 -29.37
CA GLN A 876 5.45 10.94 -30.81
C GLN A 876 6.03 9.57 -31.20
N VAL A 877 7.03 9.07 -30.46
CA VAL A 877 7.54 7.70 -30.63
C VAL A 877 6.49 6.66 -30.23
N ASN A 878 5.77 6.89 -29.12
CA ASN A 878 4.66 6.05 -28.69
C ASN A 878 3.48 6.10 -29.67
N GLU A 879 3.19 7.26 -30.25
CA GLU A 879 2.15 7.43 -31.27
C GLU A 879 2.50 6.65 -32.56
N ALA A 880 3.75 6.76 -33.02
CA ALA A 880 4.24 6.00 -34.16
C ALA A 880 4.22 4.47 -33.89
N TYR A 881 4.57 4.04 -32.67
CA TYR A 881 4.45 2.65 -32.25
C TYR A 881 3.01 2.15 -32.32
N ASN A 882 2.09 2.90 -31.71
CA ASN A 882 0.68 2.52 -31.64
C ASN A 882 0.05 2.49 -33.03
N ALA A 883 0.35 3.48 -33.88
CA ALA A 883 -0.14 3.55 -35.26
C ALA A 883 0.36 2.36 -36.10
N LEU A 884 1.66 2.03 -36.02
CA LEU A 884 2.23 0.87 -36.71
C LEU A 884 1.65 -0.45 -36.18
N TYR A 885 1.54 -0.60 -34.86
CA TYR A 885 1.01 -1.81 -34.24
C TYR A 885 -0.46 -2.05 -34.65
N GLN A 886 -1.26 -0.99 -34.66
CA GLN A 886 -2.65 -1.04 -35.10
C GLN A 886 -2.77 -1.40 -36.59
N ALA A 887 -1.94 -0.78 -37.45
CA ALA A 887 -1.96 -1.07 -38.87
C ALA A 887 -1.46 -2.50 -39.18
N TYR A 888 -0.46 -2.98 -38.44
CA TYR A 888 0.06 -4.34 -38.52
C TYR A 888 -1.00 -5.40 -38.16
N THR A 889 -1.71 -5.18 -37.05
CA THR A 889 -2.77 -6.08 -36.58
C THR A 889 -4.06 -5.99 -37.40
N SER A 890 -4.21 -4.94 -38.23
CA SER A 890 -5.36 -4.72 -39.11
C SER A 890 -5.15 -5.20 -40.56
N LEU A 891 -4.05 -5.91 -40.86
CA LEU A 891 -3.82 -6.53 -42.16
C LEU A 891 -4.90 -7.59 -42.47
N VAL A 892 -5.57 -7.49 -43.63
CA VAL A 892 -6.69 -8.36 -44.03
C VAL A 892 -6.22 -9.32 -45.11
N LEU A 893 -6.36 -10.64 -44.93
CA LEU A 893 -5.93 -11.64 -45.92
C LEU A 893 -6.71 -11.51 -47.24
N LYS A 894 -6.06 -11.76 -48.39
CA LYS A 894 -6.76 -11.93 -49.67
C LYS A 894 -7.58 -13.22 -49.59
N ASP A 895 -8.81 -13.20 -50.10
CA ASP A 895 -9.60 -14.42 -50.27
C ASP A 895 -8.86 -15.34 -51.24
N ILE A 896 -8.36 -16.47 -50.73
CA ILE A 896 -7.82 -17.54 -51.56
C ILE A 896 -9.03 -18.32 -52.08
N THR A 897 -9.45 -18.04 -53.31
CA THR A 897 -10.31 -18.95 -54.06
C THR A 897 -9.49 -20.16 -54.47
N ILE A 898 -9.59 -21.23 -53.66
CA ILE A 898 -9.11 -22.55 -54.07
C ILE A 898 -10.09 -23.05 -55.14
N PRO A 899 -9.65 -23.33 -56.38
CA PRO A 899 -10.53 -23.95 -57.36
C PRO A 899 -10.85 -25.37 -56.89
N VAL A 900 -12.14 -25.67 -56.72
CA VAL A 900 -12.62 -27.02 -56.39
C VAL A 900 -12.35 -27.95 -57.57
N PRO A 901 -11.54 -29.01 -57.44
CA PRO A 901 -11.52 -30.10 -58.41
C PRO A 901 -12.63 -31.09 -58.05
N GLY A 902 -13.41 -31.51 -59.05
CA GLY A 902 -14.42 -32.56 -58.89
C GLY A 902 -13.84 -33.94 -58.63
N ASP A 903 -14.64 -34.74 -57.90
CA ASP A 903 -14.67 -36.20 -57.74
C ASP A 903 -13.37 -37.01 -57.93
N ALA A 904 -12.78 -37.45 -56.81
CA ALA A 904 -12.61 -38.87 -56.45
C ALA A 904 -11.60 -39.06 -55.29
N GLY A 905 -11.94 -39.91 -54.32
CA GLY A 905 -10.96 -40.80 -53.66
C GLY A 905 -10.30 -40.35 -52.34
N MET A 906 -10.83 -40.93 -51.26
CA MET A 906 -10.25 -41.19 -49.93
C MET A 906 -8.73 -41.03 -49.67
N SER A 907 -8.47 -40.35 -48.53
CA SER A 907 -7.57 -40.73 -47.43
C SER A 907 -6.04 -40.61 -47.60
N TRP A 908 -5.40 -39.68 -46.90
CA TRP A 908 -4.75 -39.88 -45.58
C TRP A 908 -4.05 -38.57 -45.18
N TYR A 909 -4.41 -38.04 -44.01
CA TYR A 909 -3.57 -37.08 -43.28
C TYR A 909 -2.29 -37.80 -42.83
N ILE A 910 -1.13 -37.13 -42.88
CA ILE A 910 -0.28 -36.93 -41.70
C ILE A 910 0.80 -35.88 -42.01
N ILE A 911 0.73 -34.73 -41.34
CA ILE A 911 1.66 -34.21 -40.31
C ILE A 911 3.15 -34.30 -40.70
N PHE A 912 3.84 -33.16 -40.79
CA PHE A 912 4.62 -32.54 -39.69
C PHE A 912 5.26 -31.26 -40.23
N MET A 913 4.97 -30.09 -39.64
CA MET A 913 5.65 -29.53 -38.46
C MET A 913 7.14 -29.31 -38.78
N VAL A 914 7.66 -28.10 -38.54
CA VAL A 914 8.64 -27.81 -37.45
C VAL A 914 9.93 -27.29 -38.09
N ILE A 915 10.65 -26.25 -37.63
CA ILE A 915 10.56 -25.31 -36.49
C ILE A 915 11.90 -24.54 -36.52
N PHE A 916 11.93 -23.32 -35.97
CA PHE A 916 13.05 -22.74 -35.20
C PHE A 916 14.34 -22.40 -35.98
N THR A 917 15.27 -21.55 -35.57
CA THR A 917 15.61 -20.77 -34.36
C THR A 917 16.70 -19.77 -34.82
N GLY A 918 16.85 -18.60 -34.20
CA GLY A 918 17.88 -18.41 -33.18
C GLY A 918 19.30 -18.22 -33.76
N THR A 919 19.76 -16.96 -33.73
CA THR A 919 21.10 -16.46 -33.38
C THR A 919 22.39 -17.15 -33.91
N PHE A 920 23.35 -16.29 -34.32
CA PHE A 920 24.82 -16.44 -34.48
C PHE A 920 25.45 -16.85 -35.85
N ILE A 921 26.11 -15.84 -36.46
CA ILE A 921 27.54 -15.74 -36.88
C ILE A 921 28.15 -16.67 -37.97
N LEU A 922 28.54 -15.98 -39.06
CA LEU A 922 29.71 -16.07 -39.95
C LEU A 922 30.02 -17.27 -40.88
N ILE A 923 30.28 -16.85 -42.13
CA ILE A 923 31.33 -17.26 -43.09
C ILE A 923 30.99 -18.32 -44.17
N SER A 924 31.03 -17.79 -45.40
CA SER A 924 31.47 -18.39 -46.68
C SER A 924 30.64 -19.50 -47.32
N VAL A 925 30.59 -19.68 -48.64
CA VAL A 925 30.83 -18.89 -49.86
C VAL A 925 30.46 -19.88 -50.98
N LYS A 926 29.73 -19.43 -52.02
CA LYS A 926 29.54 -20.10 -53.34
C LYS A 926 28.78 -21.45 -53.29
N ARG A 927 27.98 -21.88 -54.27
CA ARG A 927 27.85 -21.53 -55.69
C ARG A 927 26.54 -22.17 -56.21
N LYS A 928 25.75 -21.36 -56.92
CA LYS A 928 25.18 -21.59 -58.27
C LYS A 928 24.78 -23.01 -58.74
N ARG A 929 23.58 -22.99 -59.34
CA ARG A 929 23.03 -23.74 -60.50
C ARG A 929 22.27 -25.02 -60.14
N ALA A 930 20.94 -25.08 -60.32
CA ALA A 930 20.07 -24.87 -61.49
C ALA A 930 19.81 -26.18 -62.26
N LEU A 931 18.54 -26.26 -62.72
CA LEU A 931 17.89 -27.27 -63.58
C LEU A 931 17.45 -28.49 -62.76
N LEU A 932 16.15 -28.72 -62.51
CA LEU A 932 15.00 -28.73 -63.43
C LEU A 932 13.69 -28.49 -62.68
#